data_AF-A0A956G2H6-F1
#
_entry.id   AF-A0A956G2H6-F1
#
_cell.length_a   1.000
_cell.length_b   1.000
_cell.length_c   1.000
_cell.angle_alpha   90.00
_cell.angle_beta   90.00
_cell.angle_gamma   90.00
#
_symmetry.space_group_name_H-M   'P 1'
#
loop_
_entity.id
_entity.type
_entity.pdbx_description
1 polymer ?
#
loop_
_entity_poly.entity_id
_entity_poly.type
_entity_poly.pdbx_seq_one_letter_code
_entity_poly.pdbx_strand_id
1 'polypeptide(L)'
;MKPHRFAFAATAAGLLCAAAYTGCTDVGLYQWKRDPFQANKLTVSGTVCTDDPRQRNFPVKVLFVIDSSLSVQDTANDSTGYRGKAVQKIITDLGKSPNYHFGIIAYAGKARSLIDEGFTQDSTKLTAATSSLQGGAGIGGAGGCFGPRCRDLRAAMSVASSVITGDILAADPGTNSRTSYVVILFAGGPPVPAVGRCACRDLKTEADADKWPTNTGLNCAWAECDGCKVTCPPNTQCQDTLCIPICNPGCDPQDEYCDANFTCQMGTAPPGGISLPPVSNTPVTTPDTFSVWVPSVANTLDPTQIRPLNAGDPLNCQNPACVYYPNGGGHSDSCEERVLVQAVRELKQFALTNGTASLQLHASYLPDQVDYTSQPTSQFRPLCDAAADQARTVQLLTQMAFTGDGGFTQFAQASAIQFDQVELFRSRAPLVIKELVVTNINVIATQGGIKVDSDADGLTDEDEKKIGTCPSDPDTDGDGISDAIEVKLALNPLVADDPIECVDIKKDKETVDDLCNPGQTKEKVVYLTEDDKRDGDGDGFNPCEERLLGTIDTLIDSDADGIPDKVEFVAGTNYLAVDPLADIDFDGQVNRDELRAHTDARSNDAQAALDLAYRYDESDEGIKTVLSFTQPPTITGVEIKNVSSKSTPGLGQIKFDPGGEACSQGDTCPSGVACGSDNVCPPSVAWKDFADNGPGGDFGPPVDISKPNSEGFRLTSCSRDASGNCSPESQERFITVLVYGPQAYPPKQSFDRITISSALRNCLRFSVKNITLLETLAEPDLNDPGTNTVLVYFAQAPQGQKDAYGIFRVASTRLNYKKGPPETRTPRIAEIVFTDDDFKLFQ
;
A
#
# COMPACT_ATOMS: atom_id res chain seq x y z
N MET A 1 51.41 -24.79 70.85
CA MET A 1 51.91 -23.41 71.07
C MET A 1 52.48 -22.89 69.75
N LYS A 2 52.14 -21.65 69.39
CA LYS A 2 52.73 -20.77 68.33
C LYS A 2 54.29 -20.85 68.25
N PRO A 3 55.03 -20.25 67.26
CA PRO A 3 54.62 -19.41 66.10
C PRO A 3 55.51 -19.48 64.79
N HIS A 4 55.06 -18.74 63.76
CA HIS A 4 55.74 -17.79 62.83
C HIS A 4 57.06 -18.04 62.02
N ARG A 5 56.91 -17.83 60.68
CA ARG A 5 57.49 -16.81 59.73
C ARG A 5 58.94 -16.83 59.19
N PHE A 6 58.98 -16.44 57.88
CA PHE A 6 60.03 -15.81 57.03
C PHE A 6 61.27 -16.63 56.63
N ALA A 7 61.96 -16.44 55.50
CA ALA A 7 61.69 -16.15 54.08
C ALA A 7 63.07 -16.06 53.36
N PHE A 8 63.05 -16.19 52.03
CA PHE A 8 64.01 -15.70 50.99
C PHE A 8 65.16 -16.57 50.43
N ALA A 9 65.02 -16.76 49.10
CA ALA A 9 66.01 -16.68 48.00
C ALA A 9 67.05 -17.82 47.84
N ALA A 10 67.51 -18.23 46.66
CA ALA A 10 67.54 -17.64 45.31
C ALA A 10 67.83 -18.78 44.28
N THR A 11 66.96 -19.04 43.30
CA THR A 11 67.11 -18.77 41.84
C THR A 11 68.42 -19.20 41.16
N ALA A 12 68.35 -20.20 40.27
CA ALA A 12 68.65 -20.10 38.83
C ALA A 12 68.52 -21.47 38.13
N ALA A 13 68.03 -21.48 36.89
CA ALA A 13 67.87 -22.60 35.95
C ALA A 13 66.59 -23.47 36.08
N GLY A 14 65.46 -22.90 35.63
CA GLY A 14 64.19 -23.61 35.47
C GLY A 14 63.16 -22.76 34.72
N LEU A 15 63.53 -22.20 33.56
CA LEU A 15 62.71 -21.27 32.79
C LEU A 15 62.79 -21.70 31.31
N LEU A 16 61.94 -22.67 30.92
CA LEU A 16 61.48 -22.89 29.52
C LEU A 16 60.50 -24.08 29.30
N CYS A 17 60.01 -24.77 30.34
CA CYS A 17 59.00 -25.85 30.18
C CYS A 17 57.72 -25.69 31.00
N ALA A 18 57.39 -24.49 31.50
CA ALA A 18 56.20 -24.25 32.32
C ALA A 18 55.26 -23.15 31.78
N ALA A 19 55.19 -22.97 30.45
CA ALA A 19 54.27 -22.03 29.80
C ALA A 19 53.24 -22.74 28.90
N ALA A 20 52.75 -23.91 29.31
CA ALA A 20 51.74 -24.67 28.56
C ALA A 20 50.56 -25.21 29.41
N TYR A 21 50.44 -24.82 30.69
CA TYR A 21 49.40 -25.37 31.58
C TYR A 21 48.64 -24.35 32.45
N THR A 22 48.69 -23.06 32.14
CA THR A 22 47.79 -22.06 32.76
C THR A 22 47.25 -21.12 31.69
N GLY A 23 46.34 -21.67 30.89
CA GLY A 23 45.65 -20.97 29.81
C GLY A 23 44.39 -21.70 29.40
N CYS A 24 43.68 -22.31 30.36
CA CYS A 24 42.25 -22.57 30.21
C CYS A 24 41.56 -21.49 31.02
N THR A 25 41.30 -20.35 30.40
CA THR A 25 40.10 -19.60 30.79
C THR A 25 38.95 -20.55 30.60
N ASP A 26 38.15 -20.70 31.64
CA ASP A 26 36.89 -21.43 31.65
C ASP A 26 36.01 -20.84 30.54
N VAL A 27 36.17 -21.35 29.31
CA VAL A 27 35.19 -21.16 28.25
C VAL A 27 34.03 -22.00 28.74
N GLY A 28 33.11 -21.35 29.45
CA GLY A 28 31.78 -21.85 29.68
C GLY A 28 31.18 -22.15 28.33
N LEU A 29 31.44 -23.36 27.83
CA LEU A 29 30.63 -24.01 26.83
C LEU A 29 29.22 -23.90 27.37
N TYR A 30 28.43 -23.03 26.74
CA TYR A 30 26.98 -22.98 26.89
C TYR A 30 26.47 -24.38 26.53
N GLN A 31 26.46 -25.27 27.51
CA GLN A 31 25.59 -26.42 27.47
C GLN A 31 24.20 -25.82 27.39
N TRP A 32 23.53 -26.03 26.26
CA TRP A 32 22.10 -25.83 26.10
C TRP A 32 21.39 -26.76 27.09
N LYS A 33 21.43 -26.42 28.38
CA LYS A 33 20.44 -26.90 29.34
C LYS A 33 19.15 -26.25 28.86
N ARG A 34 18.22 -27.07 28.34
CA ARG A 34 16.82 -26.65 28.29
C ARG A 34 16.49 -26.13 29.68
N ASP A 35 16.09 -24.87 29.78
CA ASP A 35 15.62 -24.34 31.05
C ASP A 35 14.55 -25.29 31.59
N PRO A 36 14.63 -25.68 32.87
CA PRO A 36 13.60 -26.54 33.45
C PRO A 36 12.24 -25.88 33.24
N PHE A 37 11.22 -26.65 32.87
CA PHE A 37 9.87 -26.14 32.69
C PHE A 37 9.46 -25.30 33.90
N GLN A 38 9.31 -23.99 33.69
CA GLN A 38 8.74 -23.06 34.66
C GLN A 38 7.31 -22.77 34.23
N ALA A 39 6.35 -22.96 35.14
CA ALA A 39 4.94 -22.82 34.80
C ALA A 39 4.58 -21.37 34.39
N ASN A 40 5.27 -20.38 34.95
CA ASN A 40 5.11 -18.95 34.68
C ASN A 40 5.95 -18.42 33.52
N LYS A 41 6.69 -19.26 32.79
CA LYS A 41 7.51 -18.85 31.64
C LYS A 41 7.15 -19.60 30.38
N LEU A 42 6.96 -18.88 29.29
CA LEU A 42 6.62 -19.42 27.98
C LEU A 42 7.75 -19.14 26.97
N THR A 43 7.92 -20.08 26.04
CA THR A 43 8.65 -19.86 24.80
C THR A 43 7.66 -19.91 23.64
N VAL A 44 7.80 -18.98 22.71
CA VAL A 44 7.09 -19.02 21.43
C VAL A 44 8.13 -19.16 20.34
N SER A 45 7.88 -20.00 19.34
CA SER A 45 8.77 -20.12 18.17
C SER A 45 7.97 -20.35 16.91
N GLY A 46 8.60 -20.21 15.75
CA GLY A 46 7.94 -20.44 14.49
C GLY A 46 8.77 -20.11 13.27
N THR A 47 8.18 -20.38 12.11
CA THR A 47 8.67 -19.86 10.82
C THR A 47 7.52 -19.12 10.16
N VAL A 48 7.76 -17.85 9.80
CA VAL A 48 6.81 -16.99 9.11
C VAL A 48 7.43 -16.48 7.81
N CYS A 49 6.64 -16.35 6.75
CA CYS A 49 7.10 -15.82 5.48
C CYS A 49 6.22 -14.65 5.04
N THR A 50 6.82 -13.63 4.44
CA THR A 50 6.08 -12.47 3.91
C THR A 50 5.09 -12.90 2.84
N ASP A 51 3.93 -12.27 2.70
CA ASP A 51 2.93 -12.65 1.71
C ASP A 51 3.45 -12.61 0.26
N ASP A 52 2.88 -13.45 -0.62
CA ASP A 52 3.07 -13.24 -2.06
C ASP A 52 2.28 -11.99 -2.46
N PRO A 53 2.95 -10.94 -2.94
CA PRO A 53 2.28 -9.71 -3.32
C PRO A 53 1.22 -9.92 -4.41
N ARG A 54 1.20 -11.06 -5.12
CA ARG A 54 0.19 -11.39 -6.16
C ARG A 54 -1.08 -12.06 -5.63
N GLN A 55 -1.13 -12.54 -4.38
CA GLN A 55 -2.15 -13.52 -3.95
C GLN A 55 -3.25 -13.02 -3.02
N ARG A 56 -3.09 -11.91 -2.32
CA ARG A 56 -4.14 -11.36 -1.42
C ARG A 56 -4.05 -9.83 -1.32
N ASN A 57 -5.20 -9.16 -1.28
CA ASN A 57 -5.44 -7.79 -0.78
C ASN A 57 -4.47 -6.66 -1.16
N PHE A 58 -3.87 -6.69 -2.35
CA PHE A 58 -3.18 -5.52 -2.93
C PHE A 58 -4.07 -4.92 -4.01
N PRO A 59 -4.74 -3.79 -3.75
CA PRO A 59 -5.50 -3.09 -4.77
C PRO A 59 -4.60 -2.71 -5.95
N VAL A 60 -5.04 -3.03 -7.17
CA VAL A 60 -4.38 -2.59 -8.39
C VAL A 60 -5.31 -1.65 -9.11
N LYS A 61 -4.88 -0.40 -9.25
CA LYS A 61 -5.65 0.63 -9.92
C LYS A 61 -5.06 0.86 -11.32
N VAL A 62 -5.76 0.37 -12.34
CA VAL A 62 -5.32 0.43 -13.73
C VAL A 62 -5.97 1.63 -14.43
N LEU A 63 -5.17 2.59 -14.87
CA LEU A 63 -5.63 3.78 -15.57
C LEU A 63 -5.28 3.69 -17.06
N PHE A 64 -6.30 3.54 -17.90
CA PHE A 64 -6.13 3.58 -19.35
C PHE A 64 -6.14 5.03 -19.84
N VAL A 65 -5.11 5.47 -20.53
CA VAL A 65 -5.04 6.79 -21.17
C VAL A 65 -5.02 6.59 -22.67
N ILE A 66 -6.17 6.79 -23.33
CA ILE A 66 -6.43 6.31 -24.68
C ILE A 66 -6.57 7.47 -25.67
N ASP A 67 -5.74 7.45 -26.73
CA ASP A 67 -5.82 8.40 -27.85
C ASP A 67 -7.09 8.18 -28.69
N SER A 68 -8.06 9.09 -28.60
CA SER A 68 -9.31 9.08 -29.36
C SER A 68 -9.30 10.09 -30.50
N SER A 69 -8.13 10.46 -31.01
CA SER A 69 -8.01 11.32 -32.20
C SER A 69 -8.52 10.59 -33.46
N LEU A 70 -9.03 11.38 -34.42
CA LEU A 70 -9.58 10.82 -35.66
C LEU A 70 -8.52 10.11 -36.52
N SER A 71 -7.22 10.45 -36.35
CA SER A 71 -6.09 9.78 -37.01
C SER A 71 -5.93 8.32 -36.57
N VAL A 72 -6.35 8.02 -35.34
CA VAL A 72 -6.34 6.64 -34.83
C VAL A 72 -7.64 5.92 -35.20
N GLN A 73 -8.75 6.65 -35.31
CA GLN A 73 -10.10 6.13 -35.60
C GLN A 73 -10.40 5.91 -37.10
N ASP A 74 -9.47 6.18 -38.03
CA ASP A 74 -9.74 6.01 -39.46
C ASP A 74 -10.09 4.55 -39.81
N THR A 75 -10.95 4.41 -40.83
CA THR A 75 -11.54 3.19 -41.40
C THR A 75 -10.55 2.09 -41.80
N ALA A 76 -9.26 2.43 -41.94
CA ALA A 76 -8.19 1.48 -42.21
C ALA A 76 -7.45 0.98 -40.95
N ASN A 77 -7.44 1.75 -39.86
CA ASN A 77 -6.58 1.50 -38.70
C ASN A 77 -7.35 0.92 -37.51
N ASP A 78 -8.48 1.52 -37.09
CA ASP A 78 -9.31 1.06 -35.94
C ASP A 78 -10.82 1.09 -36.21
N SER A 79 -11.23 0.72 -37.43
CA SER A 79 -12.61 0.84 -37.90
C SER A 79 -13.67 0.04 -37.16
N THR A 80 -13.26 -0.97 -36.39
CA THR A 80 -14.16 -1.82 -35.59
C THR A 80 -14.04 -1.58 -34.08
N GLY A 81 -13.27 -0.56 -33.66
CA GLY A 81 -13.03 -0.24 -32.25
C GLY A 81 -12.23 -1.32 -31.50
N TYR A 82 -11.20 -1.90 -32.14
CA TYR A 82 -10.31 -2.90 -31.56
C TYR A 82 -9.65 -2.41 -30.27
N ARG A 83 -9.33 -1.11 -30.14
CA ARG A 83 -8.77 -0.56 -28.90
C ARG A 83 -9.76 -0.63 -27.74
N GLY A 84 -10.99 -0.16 -27.96
CA GLY A 84 -12.06 -0.25 -26.97
C GLY A 84 -12.41 -1.70 -26.62
N LYS A 85 -12.39 -2.62 -27.59
CA LYS A 85 -12.58 -4.05 -27.36
C LYS A 85 -11.42 -4.69 -26.58
N ALA A 86 -10.19 -4.26 -26.83
CA ALA A 86 -9.02 -4.77 -26.13
C ALA A 86 -8.99 -4.30 -24.66
N VAL A 87 -9.33 -3.03 -24.40
CA VAL A 87 -9.53 -2.51 -23.03
C VAL A 87 -10.66 -3.26 -22.34
N GLN A 88 -11.81 -3.45 -23.01
CA GLN A 88 -12.94 -4.19 -22.47
C GLN A 88 -12.59 -5.66 -22.16
N LYS A 89 -11.75 -6.29 -22.97
CA LYS A 89 -11.26 -7.65 -22.71
C LYS A 89 -10.41 -7.71 -21.44
N ILE A 90 -9.47 -6.78 -21.25
CA ILE A 90 -8.66 -6.71 -20.02
C ILE A 90 -9.56 -6.50 -18.80
N ILE A 91 -10.47 -5.53 -18.86
CA ILE A 91 -11.38 -5.22 -17.75
C ILE A 91 -12.23 -6.46 -17.41
N THR A 92 -12.74 -7.17 -18.41
CA THR A 92 -13.52 -8.40 -18.19
C THR A 92 -12.67 -9.53 -17.61
N ASP A 93 -11.40 -9.65 -18.02
CA ASP A 93 -10.52 -10.74 -17.57
C ASP A 93 -9.99 -10.48 -16.14
N LEU A 94 -9.53 -9.26 -15.86
CA LEU A 94 -8.96 -8.87 -14.57
C LEU A 94 -10.03 -8.46 -13.54
N GLY A 95 -11.13 -7.86 -13.98
CA GLY A 95 -12.25 -7.44 -13.13
C GLY A 95 -13.06 -8.60 -12.53
N LYS A 96 -12.72 -9.85 -12.83
CA LYS A 96 -13.21 -11.03 -12.08
C LYS A 96 -12.68 -11.06 -10.65
N SER A 97 -11.54 -10.43 -10.40
CA SER A 97 -10.96 -10.33 -9.07
C SER A 97 -11.33 -8.98 -8.44
N PRO A 98 -11.77 -8.96 -7.17
CA PRO A 98 -12.19 -7.73 -6.47
C PRO A 98 -11.02 -6.78 -6.13
N ASN A 99 -9.79 -7.12 -6.54
CA ASN A 99 -8.60 -6.32 -6.26
C ASN A 99 -8.32 -5.29 -7.37
N TYR A 100 -8.96 -5.39 -8.53
CA TYR A 100 -8.67 -4.49 -9.66
C TYR A 100 -9.72 -3.40 -9.77
N HIS A 101 -9.28 -2.16 -9.83
CA HIS A 101 -10.13 -1.01 -10.15
C HIS A 101 -9.62 -0.38 -11.45
N PHE A 102 -10.56 0.13 -12.26
CA PHE A 102 -10.24 0.63 -13.58
C PHE A 102 -10.67 2.08 -13.74
N GLY A 103 -9.77 2.89 -14.29
CA GLY A 103 -10.04 4.25 -14.76
C GLY A 103 -9.80 4.32 -16.26
N ILE A 104 -10.56 5.17 -16.96
CA ILE A 104 -10.41 5.35 -18.41
C ILE A 104 -10.43 6.84 -18.73
N ILE A 105 -9.32 7.33 -19.25
CA ILE A 105 -9.15 8.69 -19.80
C ILE A 105 -9.08 8.56 -21.30
N ALA A 106 -9.85 9.40 -21.97
CA ALA A 106 -9.80 9.53 -23.42
C ALA A 106 -9.28 10.92 -23.78
N TYR A 107 -8.36 11.01 -24.73
CA TYR A 107 -7.76 12.28 -25.14
C TYR A 107 -7.65 12.44 -26.66
N ALA A 108 -7.79 13.67 -27.14
CA ALA A 108 -7.57 14.09 -28.52
C ALA A 108 -7.12 15.57 -28.48
N GLY A 109 -7.89 16.52 -29.02
CA GLY A 109 -7.63 17.96 -28.78
C GLY A 109 -7.93 18.45 -27.35
N LYS A 110 -8.51 17.58 -26.52
CA LYS A 110 -8.76 17.75 -25.07
C LYS A 110 -8.63 16.38 -24.40
N ALA A 111 -8.45 16.36 -23.09
CA ALA A 111 -8.49 15.13 -22.28
C ALA A 111 -9.67 15.14 -21.30
N ARG A 112 -10.30 13.99 -21.10
CA ARG A 112 -11.41 13.80 -20.16
C ARG A 112 -11.36 12.40 -19.54
N SER A 113 -11.62 12.31 -18.23
CA SER A 113 -11.97 11.04 -17.59
C SER A 113 -13.38 10.62 -18.01
N LEU A 114 -13.53 9.37 -18.47
CA LEU A 114 -14.81 8.76 -18.78
C LEU A 114 -15.49 8.16 -17.54
N ILE A 115 -14.77 8.14 -16.41
CA ILE A 115 -15.23 7.68 -15.10
C ILE A 115 -15.13 8.87 -14.15
N ASP A 116 -16.27 9.38 -13.67
CA ASP A 116 -16.31 10.62 -12.87
C ASP A 116 -15.62 10.47 -11.50
N GLU A 117 -15.71 9.28 -10.90
CA GLU A 117 -15.03 8.89 -9.65
C GLU A 117 -13.55 8.52 -9.81
N GLY A 118 -13.00 8.58 -11.04
CA GLY A 118 -11.62 8.21 -11.33
C GLY A 118 -11.42 6.71 -11.55
N PHE A 119 -11.57 5.91 -10.48
CA PHE A 119 -11.41 4.44 -10.51
C PHE A 119 -12.69 3.74 -10.05
N THR A 120 -13.07 2.67 -10.75
CA THR A 120 -14.29 1.92 -10.41
C THR A 120 -14.18 0.43 -10.70
N GLN A 121 -15.04 -0.35 -10.05
CA GLN A 121 -15.30 -1.76 -10.35
C GLN A 121 -16.64 -2.00 -11.02
N ASP A 122 -17.49 -0.98 -11.12
CA ASP A 122 -18.83 -1.14 -11.69
C ASP A 122 -18.74 -1.46 -13.19
N SER A 123 -19.07 -2.72 -13.51
CA SER A 123 -19.08 -3.23 -14.87
C SER A 123 -19.97 -2.42 -15.83
N THR A 124 -21.02 -1.76 -15.32
CA THR A 124 -21.94 -0.94 -16.10
C THR A 124 -21.27 0.35 -16.55
N LYS A 125 -20.63 1.06 -15.61
CA LYS A 125 -19.85 2.28 -15.89
C LYS A 125 -18.69 1.99 -16.84
N LEU A 126 -17.96 0.88 -16.61
CA LEU A 126 -16.84 0.47 -17.44
C LEU A 126 -17.27 0.05 -18.86
N THR A 127 -18.41 -0.64 -18.98
CA THR A 127 -18.95 -0.99 -20.30
C THR A 127 -19.41 0.26 -21.06
N ALA A 128 -20.06 1.23 -20.38
CA ALA A 128 -20.45 2.49 -21.01
C ALA A 128 -19.22 3.30 -21.48
N ALA A 129 -18.19 3.41 -20.63
CA ALA A 129 -16.95 4.09 -20.96
C ALA A 129 -16.21 3.43 -22.14
N THR A 130 -16.04 2.11 -22.12
CA THR A 130 -15.41 1.37 -23.24
C THR A 130 -16.24 1.43 -24.52
N SER A 131 -17.57 1.42 -24.45
CA SER A 131 -18.44 1.59 -25.62
C SER A 131 -18.27 2.97 -26.27
N SER A 132 -18.05 4.03 -25.46
CA SER A 132 -17.77 5.37 -25.98
C SER A 132 -16.44 5.47 -26.74
N LEU A 133 -15.47 4.59 -26.43
CA LEU A 133 -14.23 4.46 -27.19
C LEU A 133 -14.41 3.72 -28.53
N GLN A 134 -15.46 2.90 -28.64
CA GLN A 134 -15.77 2.09 -29.84
C GLN A 134 -16.63 2.86 -30.85
N GLY A 135 -17.44 3.82 -30.41
CA GLY A 135 -18.19 4.71 -31.29
C GLY A 135 -17.28 5.80 -31.84
N GLY A 136 -17.07 5.85 -33.16
CA GLY A 136 -16.17 6.79 -33.87
C GLY A 136 -16.52 8.29 -33.76
N ALA A 137 -17.21 8.72 -32.71
CA ALA A 137 -17.28 10.11 -32.29
C ALA A 137 -16.00 10.43 -31.49
N GLY A 138 -14.95 10.90 -32.16
CA GLY A 138 -13.83 11.53 -31.49
C GLY A 138 -14.34 12.60 -30.50
N ILE A 139 -13.61 12.85 -29.42
CA ILE A 139 -13.95 13.87 -28.40
C ILE A 139 -13.75 15.25 -29.03
N GLY A 140 -14.63 15.62 -29.97
CA GLY A 140 -14.66 16.90 -30.65
C GLY A 140 -15.54 17.86 -29.87
N GLY A 141 -14.93 18.87 -29.24
CA GLY A 141 -15.70 19.89 -28.55
C GLY A 141 -14.90 21.15 -28.23
N ALA A 142 -14.99 22.14 -29.13
CA ALA A 142 -14.72 23.58 -28.97
C ALA A 142 -13.47 24.01 -28.18
N GLY A 143 -12.39 24.35 -28.89
CA GLY A 143 -11.28 25.17 -28.39
C GLY A 143 -9.90 24.57 -28.68
N GLY A 144 -9.12 25.24 -29.54
CA GLY A 144 -7.66 25.08 -29.64
C GLY A 144 -7.12 24.33 -30.87
N CYS A 145 -7.52 23.08 -31.10
CA CYS A 145 -6.98 22.26 -32.19
C CYS A 145 -8.11 21.58 -32.98
N PHE A 146 -8.26 21.95 -34.25
CA PHE A 146 -9.22 21.33 -35.18
C PHE A 146 -8.45 20.59 -36.27
N GLY A 147 -8.48 19.26 -36.23
CA GLY A 147 -7.86 18.41 -37.25
C GLY A 147 -7.84 16.95 -36.83
N PRO A 148 -7.71 16.00 -37.78
CA PRO A 148 -7.74 14.58 -37.46
C PRO A 148 -6.56 14.14 -36.56
N ARG A 149 -5.50 14.95 -36.46
CA ARG A 149 -4.23 14.64 -35.78
C ARG A 149 -4.00 15.38 -34.44
N CYS A 150 -5.02 16.05 -33.90
CA CYS A 150 -4.90 16.76 -32.62
C CYS A 150 -4.78 15.77 -31.44
N ARG A 151 -3.70 15.89 -30.65
CA ARG A 151 -3.30 14.95 -29.58
C ARG A 151 -2.61 15.70 -28.43
N ASP A 152 -3.41 16.30 -27.55
CA ASP A 152 -2.93 16.99 -26.36
C ASP A 152 -2.59 15.97 -25.25
N LEU A 153 -1.43 15.35 -25.41
CA LEU A 153 -0.92 14.38 -24.44
C LEU A 153 -0.58 15.05 -23.10
N ARG A 154 -0.27 16.35 -23.10
CA ARG A 154 -0.02 17.11 -21.86
C ARG A 154 -1.28 17.22 -21.03
N ALA A 155 -2.42 17.57 -21.64
CA ALA A 155 -3.71 17.55 -20.96
C ALA A 155 -4.05 16.15 -20.46
N ALA A 156 -3.79 15.12 -21.25
CA ALA A 156 -4.04 13.73 -20.85
C ALA A 156 -3.24 13.33 -19.61
N MET A 157 -1.95 13.65 -19.57
CA MET A 157 -1.09 13.38 -18.41
C MET A 157 -1.46 14.24 -17.20
N SER A 158 -1.94 15.47 -17.39
CA SER A 158 -2.43 16.31 -16.31
C SER A 158 -3.70 15.74 -15.67
N VAL A 159 -4.65 15.23 -16.47
CA VAL A 159 -5.84 14.57 -15.96
C VAL A 159 -5.46 13.26 -15.26
N ALA A 160 -4.56 12.48 -15.85
CA ALA A 160 -4.08 11.24 -15.24
C ALA A 160 -3.42 11.49 -13.88
N SER A 161 -2.57 12.52 -13.79
CA SER A 161 -1.98 12.95 -12.52
C SER A 161 -3.06 13.32 -11.52
N SER A 162 -4.03 14.18 -11.90
CA SER A 162 -5.10 14.61 -10.98
C SER A 162 -5.96 13.45 -10.47
N VAL A 163 -6.26 12.47 -11.32
CA VAL A 163 -7.05 11.28 -10.93
C VAL A 163 -6.26 10.42 -9.95
N ILE A 164 -4.98 10.16 -10.22
CA ILE A 164 -4.13 9.34 -9.34
C ILE A 164 -3.83 10.07 -8.03
N THR A 165 -3.43 11.34 -8.07
CA THR A 165 -3.12 12.08 -6.84
C THR A 165 -4.35 12.29 -5.97
N GLY A 166 -5.52 12.55 -6.58
CA GLY A 166 -6.78 12.69 -5.85
C GLY A 166 -7.20 11.38 -5.16
N ASP A 167 -7.02 10.25 -5.84
CA ASP A 167 -7.31 8.92 -5.30
C ASP A 167 -6.34 8.51 -4.19
N ILE A 168 -5.05 8.82 -4.32
CA ILE A 168 -4.05 8.60 -3.25
C ILE A 168 -4.39 9.41 -2.00
N LEU A 169 -4.74 10.69 -2.16
CA LEU A 169 -5.04 11.57 -1.02
C LEU A 169 -6.39 11.26 -0.35
N ALA A 170 -7.30 10.58 -1.06
CA ALA A 170 -8.59 10.17 -0.53
C ALA A 170 -8.54 8.80 0.15
N ALA A 171 -7.56 7.97 -0.18
CA ALA A 171 -7.37 6.65 0.43
C ALA A 171 -6.56 6.77 1.73
N ASP A 172 -6.81 5.84 2.66
CA ASP A 172 -6.03 5.75 3.89
C ASP A 172 -4.57 5.34 3.59
N PRO A 173 -3.62 5.73 4.46
CA PRO A 173 -2.20 5.47 4.21
C PRO A 173 -1.80 3.99 4.11
N GLY A 174 -2.49 3.07 4.80
CA GLY A 174 -2.18 1.62 4.69
C GLY A 174 -2.76 0.97 3.45
N THR A 175 -3.93 1.41 2.98
CA THR A 175 -4.44 1.05 1.66
C THR A 175 -3.49 1.56 0.59
N ASN A 176 -2.97 2.77 0.73
CA ASN A 176 -1.94 3.29 -0.18
C ASN A 176 -0.69 2.39 -0.18
N SER A 177 -0.17 1.98 0.98
CA SER A 177 1.00 1.08 1.10
C SER A 177 0.86 -0.27 0.44
N ARG A 178 -0.38 -0.67 0.15
CA ARG A 178 -0.73 -1.89 -0.58
C ARG A 178 -1.25 -1.62 -2.00
N THR A 179 -1.45 -0.37 -2.40
CA THR A 179 -2.02 -0.02 -3.70
C THR A 179 -0.93 0.16 -4.76
N SER A 180 -1.08 -0.54 -5.88
CA SER A 180 -0.23 -0.37 -7.06
C SER A 180 -1.00 0.31 -8.20
N TYR A 181 -0.45 1.40 -8.71
CA TYR A 181 -1.01 2.13 -9.84
C TYR A 181 -0.34 1.69 -11.15
N VAL A 182 -1.15 1.38 -12.15
CA VAL A 182 -0.66 1.00 -13.48
C VAL A 182 -1.31 1.89 -14.53
N VAL A 183 -0.53 2.77 -15.13
CA VAL A 183 -0.95 3.63 -16.23
C VAL A 183 -0.65 2.93 -17.55
N ILE A 184 -1.65 2.75 -18.40
CA ILE A 184 -1.49 2.21 -19.76
C ILE A 184 -1.79 3.34 -20.73
N LEU A 185 -0.74 3.99 -21.21
CA LEU A 185 -0.82 5.07 -22.19
C LEU A 185 -0.85 4.49 -23.61
N PHE A 186 -1.87 4.83 -24.38
CA PHE A 186 -1.96 4.53 -25.80
C PHE A 186 -1.83 5.82 -26.61
N ALA A 187 -0.90 5.84 -27.56
CA ALA A 187 -0.66 6.99 -28.42
C ALA A 187 -0.68 6.58 -29.90
N GLY A 188 -1.32 7.41 -30.74
CA GLY A 188 -1.38 7.26 -32.20
C GLY A 188 -0.26 7.96 -32.97
N GLY A 189 0.50 8.83 -32.31
CA GLY A 189 1.50 9.69 -32.93
C GLY A 189 2.08 10.70 -31.93
N PRO A 190 2.93 11.63 -32.39
CA PRO A 190 3.54 12.63 -31.52
C PRO A 190 2.47 13.58 -30.95
N PRO A 191 2.74 14.23 -29.80
CA PRO A 191 1.83 15.22 -29.21
C PRO A 191 1.60 16.40 -30.17
N VAL A 192 0.35 16.91 -30.22
CA VAL A 192 -0.11 18.00 -31.08
C VAL A 192 -1.18 18.82 -30.33
N PRO A 193 -1.11 20.18 -30.33
CA PRO A 193 -0.35 21.02 -31.24
C PRO A 193 1.14 21.09 -30.88
N ALA A 194 2.01 20.72 -31.83
CA ALA A 194 3.26 21.45 -31.97
C ALA A 194 2.83 22.91 -32.13
N VAL A 195 3.27 23.80 -31.25
CA VAL A 195 2.84 25.21 -31.23
C VAL A 195 2.94 25.75 -32.66
N GLY A 196 1.79 25.89 -33.33
CA GLY A 196 1.79 26.10 -34.76
C GLY A 196 2.42 27.45 -35.07
N ARG A 197 3.34 27.49 -36.05
CA ARG A 197 3.52 28.74 -36.81
C ARG A 197 2.15 29.07 -37.39
N CYS A 198 1.42 29.99 -36.75
CA CYS A 198 0.25 30.59 -37.36
C CYS A 198 0.67 31.13 -38.74
N ALA A 199 -0.20 30.89 -39.71
CA ALA A 199 -0.01 31.25 -41.10
C ALA A 199 0.33 32.74 -41.28
N CYS A 200 1.61 33.07 -41.37
CA CYS A 200 2.05 34.21 -42.16
C CYS A 200 2.42 33.66 -43.53
N ARG A 201 1.41 33.48 -44.38
CA ARG A 201 1.65 33.35 -45.82
C ARG A 201 2.24 34.69 -46.26
N ASP A 202 3.39 34.63 -46.92
CA ASP A 202 4.01 35.79 -47.58
C ASP A 202 2.98 36.52 -48.44
N LEU A 203 2.43 37.62 -47.93
CA LEU A 203 1.78 38.63 -48.77
C LEU A 203 2.91 39.49 -49.35
N LYS A 204 3.53 38.99 -50.42
CA LYS A 204 4.22 39.88 -51.34
C LYS A 204 3.17 40.59 -52.17
N THR A 205 3.14 41.91 -52.04
CA THR A 205 2.51 42.95 -52.86
C THR A 205 1.17 43.54 -52.38
N GLU A 206 1.18 44.87 -52.36
CA GLU A 206 0.19 45.85 -51.89
C GLU A 206 -1.08 45.98 -52.76
N ALA A 207 -1.40 45.01 -53.63
CA ALA A 207 -2.32 45.25 -54.75
C ALA A 207 -3.74 44.67 -54.63
N ASP A 208 -4.07 43.86 -53.61
CA ASP A 208 -5.35 43.11 -53.56
C ASP A 208 -6.28 43.45 -52.38
N ALA A 209 -6.15 44.64 -51.77
CA ALA A 209 -6.96 45.02 -50.60
C ALA A 209 -8.43 45.40 -50.89
N ASP A 210 -8.83 45.60 -52.15
CA ASP A 210 -10.10 46.28 -52.49
C ASP A 210 -11.24 45.39 -53.00
N LYS A 211 -11.20 44.06 -52.82
CA LYS A 211 -12.27 43.18 -53.37
C LYS A 211 -12.72 42.03 -52.48
N TRP A 212 -13.28 42.27 -51.28
CA TRP A 212 -14.19 41.29 -50.66
C TRP A 212 -15.42 41.94 -49.98
N PRO A 213 -16.65 41.45 -50.25
CA PRO A 213 -17.89 41.95 -49.65
C PRO A 213 -18.12 41.36 -48.25
N THR A 214 -18.67 42.19 -47.36
CA THR A 214 -19.00 41.90 -45.96
C THR A 214 -20.24 41.01 -45.81
N ASN A 215 -20.06 39.79 -45.26
CA ASN A 215 -20.99 38.94 -44.48
C ASN A 215 -20.57 37.47 -44.71
N THR A 216 -20.09 36.67 -43.77
CA THR A 216 -20.60 36.39 -42.41
C THR A 216 -19.48 35.91 -41.47
N GLY A 217 -19.37 36.52 -40.28
CA GLY A 217 -19.09 35.81 -39.02
C GLY A 217 -17.74 35.11 -38.79
N LEU A 218 -16.62 35.80 -38.94
CA LEU A 218 -15.36 35.53 -38.21
C LEU A 218 -14.72 36.87 -37.86
N ASN A 219 -15.11 37.44 -36.72
CA ASN A 219 -14.47 38.64 -36.17
C ASN A 219 -13.09 38.26 -35.61
N CYS A 220 -12.05 38.42 -36.42
CA CYS A 220 -10.80 38.98 -35.90
C CYS A 220 -10.94 40.51 -35.95
N ALA A 221 -11.68 41.06 -34.99
CA ALA A 221 -11.79 42.50 -34.79
C ALA A 221 -11.05 42.85 -33.49
N TRP A 222 -9.92 43.54 -33.67
CA TRP A 222 -9.24 44.45 -32.75
C TRP A 222 -9.42 44.23 -31.24
N ALA A 223 -8.48 43.52 -30.63
CA ALA A 223 -8.03 43.84 -29.28
C ALA A 223 -6.56 44.28 -29.38
N GLU A 224 -6.37 45.58 -29.15
CA GLU A 224 -5.11 46.27 -28.99
C GLU A 224 -4.23 45.54 -27.96
N CYS A 225 -2.98 45.26 -28.31
CA CYS A 225 -1.89 45.13 -27.34
C CYS A 225 -0.97 46.34 -27.54
N ASP A 226 -1.46 47.49 -27.10
CA ASP A 226 -0.65 48.63 -26.68
C ASP A 226 -0.69 48.68 -25.13
N GLY A 227 0.41 49.12 -24.51
CA GLY A 227 0.76 48.90 -23.10
C GLY A 227 -0.11 49.56 -22.00
N CYS A 228 0.28 49.26 -20.75
CA CYS A 228 -0.17 49.80 -19.44
C CYS A 228 -1.48 50.62 -19.41
N LYS A 229 -2.55 50.08 -18.80
CA LYS A 229 -3.71 50.85 -18.30
C LYS A 229 -3.59 51.16 -16.80
N VAL A 230 -2.56 51.90 -16.40
CA VAL A 230 -2.54 52.61 -15.11
C VAL A 230 -1.97 54.00 -15.34
N THR A 231 -2.77 55.05 -15.11
CA THR A 231 -2.28 56.44 -15.08
C THR A 231 -1.52 56.68 -13.79
N CYS A 232 -0.18 56.68 -13.86
CA CYS A 232 0.68 57.00 -12.73
C CYS A 232 0.93 58.52 -12.61
N PRO A 233 1.11 59.07 -11.39
CA PRO A 233 1.42 60.49 -11.19
C PRO A 233 2.77 60.90 -11.80
N PRO A 234 3.01 62.21 -12.03
CA PRO A 234 4.32 62.71 -12.47
C PRO A 234 5.45 62.22 -11.53
N ASN A 235 6.55 61.74 -12.11
CA ASN A 235 7.76 61.17 -11.46
C ASN A 235 7.69 59.70 -11.01
N THR A 236 6.88 58.85 -11.67
CA THR A 236 6.83 57.40 -11.44
C THR A 236 6.84 56.61 -12.78
N GLN A 237 7.31 55.34 -12.78
CA GLN A 237 7.33 54.43 -13.93
C GLN A 237 6.49 53.15 -13.68
N CYS A 238 5.88 52.61 -14.74
CA CYS A 238 5.00 51.43 -14.72
C CYS A 238 5.84 50.15 -14.82
N GLN A 239 5.77 49.25 -13.82
CA GLN A 239 6.35 47.90 -13.92
C GLN A 239 5.35 46.88 -13.37
N ASP A 240 4.94 45.93 -14.22
CA ASP A 240 4.05 44.79 -13.92
C ASP A 240 2.93 45.11 -12.92
N THR A 241 2.14 46.16 -13.22
CA THR A 241 0.95 46.68 -12.49
C THR A 241 1.16 47.61 -11.29
N LEU A 242 2.40 48.00 -10.95
CA LEU A 242 2.69 48.98 -9.89
C LEU A 242 3.36 50.26 -10.43
N CYS A 243 3.02 51.43 -9.86
CA CYS A 243 3.68 52.71 -10.14
C CYS A 243 4.85 52.90 -9.16
N ILE A 244 6.09 52.94 -9.65
CA ILE A 244 7.31 53.03 -8.84
C ILE A 244 7.95 54.42 -9.03
N PRO A 245 8.36 55.14 -7.97
CA PRO A 245 8.99 56.46 -8.10
C PRO A 245 10.35 56.44 -8.80
N ILE A 246 10.61 57.44 -9.65
CA ILE A 246 11.88 57.63 -10.37
C ILE A 246 12.81 58.46 -9.47
N CYS A 247 13.91 57.87 -9.00
CA CYS A 247 14.97 58.60 -8.29
C CYS A 247 15.97 59.20 -9.29
N ASN A 248 16.61 60.32 -8.92
CA ASN A 248 17.57 61.00 -9.81
C ASN A 248 18.73 60.07 -10.20
N PRO A 249 19.23 60.11 -11.45
CA PRO A 249 20.23 59.15 -11.92
C PRO A 249 21.56 59.35 -11.19
N GLY A 250 21.95 58.36 -10.39
CA GLY A 250 23.22 58.37 -9.66
C GLY A 250 23.32 57.47 -8.42
N CYS A 251 22.25 56.83 -7.97
CA CYS A 251 22.27 56.02 -6.73
C CYS A 251 22.65 54.56 -7.00
N ASP A 252 23.54 54.02 -6.18
CA ASP A 252 24.07 52.66 -6.29
C ASP A 252 23.04 51.65 -5.75
N PRO A 253 22.57 50.67 -6.56
CA PRO A 253 21.50 49.75 -6.18
C PRO A 253 21.85 48.77 -5.05
N GLN A 254 23.08 48.75 -4.53
CA GLN A 254 23.47 47.85 -3.44
C GLN A 254 23.37 48.46 -2.03
N ASP A 255 23.41 49.79 -1.85
CA ASP A 255 23.59 50.40 -0.51
C ASP A 255 22.62 51.57 -0.15
N GLU A 256 21.75 52.04 -1.04
CA GLU A 256 20.88 53.22 -0.82
C GLU A 256 19.38 52.96 -1.12
N TYR A 257 18.48 53.60 -0.36
CA TYR A 257 17.03 53.61 -0.64
C TYR A 257 16.49 55.05 -0.79
N CYS A 258 15.38 55.21 -1.50
CA CYS A 258 14.77 56.52 -1.76
C CYS A 258 13.72 56.90 -0.72
N ASP A 259 13.82 58.13 -0.20
CA ASP A 259 12.82 58.69 0.71
C ASP A 259 11.64 59.34 -0.04
N ALA A 260 10.61 59.74 0.72
CA ALA A 260 9.40 60.39 0.18
C ALA A 260 9.66 61.76 -0.49
N ASN A 261 10.89 62.29 -0.41
CA ASN A 261 11.31 63.55 -1.02
C ASN A 261 12.28 63.34 -2.21
N PHE A 262 12.44 62.10 -2.69
CA PHE A 262 13.27 61.75 -3.85
C PHE A 262 14.78 62.01 -3.66
N THR A 263 15.28 61.91 -2.44
CA THR A 263 16.72 61.99 -2.11
C THR A 263 17.26 60.62 -1.64
N CYS A 264 18.51 60.29 -2.01
CA CYS A 264 19.12 59.00 -1.66
C CYS A 264 19.71 59.03 -0.25
N GLN A 265 19.38 58.03 0.56
CA GLN A 265 19.81 57.86 1.95
C GLN A 265 20.39 56.44 2.15
N MET A 266 21.41 56.30 2.99
CA MET A 266 21.99 54.99 3.35
C MET A 266 21.30 54.39 4.59
N GLY A 267 20.80 53.15 4.51
CA GLY A 267 20.30 52.39 5.67
C GLY A 267 19.16 51.40 5.39
N THR A 268 18.86 50.49 6.33
CA THR A 268 17.87 49.40 6.19
C THR A 268 16.42 49.84 6.49
N ALA A 269 15.45 49.37 5.70
CA ALA A 269 14.03 49.68 5.84
C ALA A 269 13.34 48.91 7.01
N PRO A 270 12.35 49.50 7.73
CA PRO A 270 11.62 48.84 8.82
C PRO A 270 10.36 48.08 8.32
N PRO A 271 9.87 47.06 9.06
CA PRO A 271 8.69 46.26 8.68
C PRO A 271 7.37 46.83 9.25
N GLY A 272 6.30 46.87 8.45
CA GLY A 272 4.93 47.12 8.94
C GLY A 272 3.94 47.68 7.90
N GLY A 273 2.83 46.96 7.66
CA GLY A 273 1.82 47.24 6.62
C GLY A 273 0.65 48.18 7.00
N ILE A 274 -0.42 48.17 6.19
CA ILE A 274 -1.70 48.86 6.46
C ILE A 274 -2.89 47.96 6.07
N SER A 275 -3.89 47.88 6.96
CA SER A 275 -5.12 47.07 6.97
C SER A 275 -6.32 47.70 6.23
N LEU A 276 -7.31 46.86 5.86
CA LEU A 276 -8.65 47.21 5.32
C LEU A 276 -9.74 47.40 6.41
N PRO A 277 -10.87 48.09 6.13
CA PRO A 277 -12.14 47.99 6.89
C PRO A 277 -13.32 47.34 6.10
N PRO A 278 -14.50 47.06 6.73
CA PRO A 278 -15.24 45.79 6.56
C PRO A 278 -16.61 45.81 5.83
N VAL A 279 -17.09 44.56 5.63
CA VAL A 279 -18.34 43.90 5.12
C VAL A 279 -19.70 44.63 5.16
N SER A 280 -20.55 44.37 4.15
CA SER A 280 -22.03 44.37 4.29
C SER A 280 -22.71 43.18 3.59
N ASN A 281 -23.51 42.43 4.35
CA ASN A 281 -24.33 41.28 3.95
C ASN A 281 -25.60 41.67 3.17
N THR A 282 -25.98 40.89 2.15
CA THR A 282 -27.35 40.35 1.97
C THR A 282 -27.36 39.19 0.95
N PRO A 283 -28.32 38.23 1.06
CA PRO A 283 -28.20 36.88 0.48
C PRO A 283 -28.92 36.73 -0.86
N VAL A 284 -28.35 35.93 -1.78
CA VAL A 284 -29.06 35.39 -2.95
C VAL A 284 -28.75 33.90 -3.08
N THR A 285 -29.84 33.15 -3.23
CA THR A 285 -29.97 31.69 -3.32
C THR A 285 -29.52 31.12 -4.66
N THR A 286 -28.76 30.01 -4.64
CA THR A 286 -28.87 28.72 -5.40
C THR A 286 -27.48 28.12 -5.71
N PRO A 287 -27.36 26.77 -5.80
CA PRO A 287 -26.11 26.05 -5.61
C PRO A 287 -25.38 25.76 -6.94
N ASP A 288 -24.04 25.82 -6.96
CA ASP A 288 -23.21 24.98 -7.83
C ASP A 288 -21.71 25.08 -7.46
N THR A 289 -21.10 23.90 -7.31
CA THR A 289 -19.66 23.58 -7.42
C THR A 289 -18.67 24.15 -6.40
N PHE A 290 -18.28 23.29 -5.45
CA PHE A 290 -17.12 23.44 -4.58
C PHE A 290 -15.82 23.45 -5.41
N SER A 291 -15.02 24.50 -5.26
CA SER A 291 -13.60 24.53 -5.63
C SER A 291 -12.80 24.72 -4.36
N VAL A 292 -12.06 23.68 -3.96
CA VAL A 292 -11.18 23.70 -2.79
C VAL A 292 -9.83 24.31 -3.21
N TRP A 293 -9.43 25.32 -2.46
CA TRP A 293 -8.13 26.00 -2.55
C TRP A 293 -7.13 25.20 -1.70
N VAL A 294 -6.05 24.69 -2.29
CA VAL A 294 -4.96 24.04 -1.54
C VAL A 294 -3.85 25.07 -1.32
N PRO A 295 -3.43 25.35 -0.07
CA PRO A 295 -2.33 26.27 0.20
C PRO A 295 -0.97 25.62 -0.13
N SER A 296 -0.08 26.40 -0.72
CA SER A 296 1.31 26.02 -0.97
C SER A 296 2.07 25.87 0.35
N VAL A 297 2.53 24.66 0.67
CA VAL A 297 3.45 24.42 1.78
C VAL A 297 4.86 24.78 1.33
N ALA A 298 5.44 25.79 1.97
CA ALA A 298 6.84 26.17 1.83
C ALA A 298 7.67 25.49 2.94
N ASN A 299 8.80 24.92 2.53
CA ASN A 299 9.99 24.52 3.32
C ASN A 299 9.87 23.35 4.32
N THR A 300 10.65 22.29 4.05
CA THR A 300 11.77 21.81 4.89
C THR A 300 12.54 20.70 4.16
N LEU A 301 13.58 21.04 3.38
CA LEU A 301 14.68 20.13 3.06
C LEU A 301 16.00 20.92 2.98
N ASP A 302 16.99 20.48 3.74
CA ASP A 302 18.35 21.01 3.87
C ASP A 302 19.12 20.94 2.53
N PRO A 303 19.60 22.07 1.97
CA PRO A 303 20.28 22.08 0.67
C PRO A 303 21.78 21.72 0.73
N THR A 304 22.33 21.24 1.85
CA THR A 304 23.79 21.06 2.00
C THR A 304 24.34 19.66 1.70
N GLN A 305 23.52 18.65 1.37
CA GLN A 305 23.98 17.25 1.20
C GLN A 305 24.04 16.72 -0.24
N ILE A 306 23.80 17.53 -1.28
CA ILE A 306 23.99 17.08 -2.68
C ILE A 306 25.27 17.70 -3.24
N ARG A 307 26.34 16.89 -3.33
CA ARG A 307 27.55 17.27 -4.06
C ARG A 307 27.22 17.47 -5.54
N PRO A 308 27.60 18.61 -6.16
CA PRO A 308 27.41 18.80 -7.59
C PRO A 308 28.39 17.92 -8.39
N LEU A 309 27.86 17.21 -9.39
CA LEU A 309 28.66 16.57 -10.43
C LEU A 309 29.50 17.64 -11.15
N ASN A 310 30.81 17.40 -11.22
CA ASN A 310 31.80 18.33 -11.79
C ASN A 310 31.49 18.69 -13.25
N ALA A 311 31.71 19.97 -13.56
CA ALA A 311 31.66 20.54 -14.90
C ALA A 311 32.67 19.84 -15.83
N GLY A 312 32.18 19.13 -16.85
CA GLY A 312 33.03 18.41 -17.80
C GLY A 312 32.32 17.69 -18.93
N ASP A 313 31.03 17.34 -18.78
CA ASP A 313 30.21 16.79 -19.88
C ASP A 313 29.43 17.90 -20.59
N PRO A 314 29.15 17.81 -21.91
CA PRO A 314 28.58 18.90 -22.71
C PRO A 314 27.08 19.06 -22.42
N LEU A 315 26.77 19.51 -21.22
CA LEU A 315 25.49 20.01 -20.74
C LEU A 315 25.51 21.53 -20.86
N ASN A 316 25.06 22.05 -22.01
CA ASN A 316 24.76 23.48 -22.12
C ASN A 316 23.24 23.70 -22.25
N CYS A 317 22.57 23.65 -21.11
CA CYS A 317 21.33 24.37 -20.85
C CYS A 317 21.56 25.26 -19.63
N GLN A 318 22.59 26.10 -19.66
CA GLN A 318 22.77 27.18 -18.70
C GLN A 318 22.23 28.49 -19.30
N ASN A 319 20.90 28.63 -19.32
CA ASN A 319 20.28 29.94 -19.23
C ASN A 319 18.90 29.79 -18.57
N PRO A 320 18.64 30.36 -17.38
CA PRO A 320 17.41 30.16 -16.62
C PRO A 320 16.28 31.04 -17.16
N ALA A 321 16.03 30.96 -18.46
CA ALA A 321 14.92 31.61 -19.10
C ALA A 321 14.28 30.63 -20.09
N CYS A 322 13.18 30.00 -19.67
CA CYS A 322 12.05 29.86 -20.57
C CYS A 322 11.66 31.30 -20.97
N VAL A 323 12.35 31.86 -21.97
CA VAL A 323 12.09 33.22 -22.44
C VAL A 323 10.69 33.22 -23.04
N TYR A 324 9.76 33.87 -22.35
CA TYR A 324 8.56 34.41 -22.96
C TYR A 324 9.03 35.44 -24.00
N TYR A 325 8.97 35.11 -25.28
CA TYR A 325 9.10 36.11 -26.34
C TYR A 325 7.73 36.75 -26.53
N PRO A 326 7.55 38.06 -26.25
CA PRO A 326 6.25 38.72 -26.43
C PRO A 326 5.81 38.83 -27.90
N ASN A 327 6.63 38.34 -28.84
CA ASN A 327 6.35 38.37 -30.27
C ASN A 327 6.77 37.04 -30.92
N GLY A 328 5.85 36.07 -30.96
CA GLY A 328 5.82 35.02 -32.01
C GLY A 328 6.95 33.98 -32.07
N GLY A 329 7.48 33.49 -30.95
CA GLY A 329 8.47 32.39 -30.92
C GLY A 329 7.90 31.08 -30.39
N GLY A 330 7.80 30.04 -31.23
CA GLY A 330 7.27 28.71 -30.87
C GLY A 330 8.18 27.92 -29.92
N HIS A 331 7.58 27.04 -29.12
CA HIS A 331 8.33 26.03 -28.35
C HIS A 331 8.95 25.02 -29.32
N SER A 332 10.26 24.80 -29.22
CA SER A 332 10.90 23.67 -29.90
C SER A 332 10.30 22.39 -29.36
N ASP A 333 9.93 21.46 -30.24
CA ASP A 333 9.19 20.25 -29.88
C ASP A 333 9.91 19.44 -28.76
N SER A 334 11.23 19.56 -28.61
CA SER A 334 12.05 18.95 -27.53
C SER A 334 11.75 19.45 -26.11
N CYS A 335 11.07 20.59 -25.95
CA CYS A 335 10.70 21.10 -24.63
C CYS A 335 9.43 20.42 -24.11
N GLU A 336 8.44 20.20 -24.97
CA GLU A 336 7.20 19.54 -24.61
C GLU A 336 7.44 18.07 -24.22
N GLU A 337 8.30 17.37 -24.96
CA GLU A 337 8.74 16.02 -24.64
C GLU A 337 9.40 15.92 -23.26
N ARG A 338 10.26 16.88 -22.92
CA ARG A 338 10.91 16.93 -21.59
C ARG A 338 9.91 17.19 -20.47
N VAL A 339 8.91 18.03 -20.71
CA VAL A 339 7.82 18.28 -19.73
C VAL A 339 7.01 17.02 -19.47
N LEU A 340 6.69 16.24 -20.52
CA LEU A 340 5.95 14.98 -20.36
C LEU A 340 6.73 13.95 -19.55
N VAL A 341 8.03 13.77 -19.82
CA VAL A 341 8.89 12.87 -19.04
C VAL A 341 9.03 13.34 -17.60
N GLN A 342 9.15 14.65 -17.39
CA GLN A 342 9.21 15.23 -16.04
C GLN A 342 7.90 15.03 -15.27
N ALA A 343 6.74 15.18 -15.92
CA ALA A 343 5.43 14.92 -15.30
C ALA A 343 5.29 13.47 -14.82
N VAL A 344 5.78 12.48 -15.59
CA VAL A 344 5.80 11.08 -15.16
C VAL A 344 6.68 10.88 -13.92
N ARG A 345 7.84 11.54 -13.87
CA ARG A 345 8.74 11.49 -12.72
C ARG A 345 8.09 12.09 -11.47
N GLU A 346 7.45 13.25 -11.60
CA GLU A 346 6.77 13.93 -10.49
C GLU A 346 5.60 13.11 -9.96
N LEU A 347 4.79 12.55 -10.85
CA LEU A 347 3.69 11.68 -10.47
C LEU A 347 4.18 10.43 -9.72
N LYS A 348 5.24 9.78 -10.23
CA LYS A 348 5.87 8.63 -9.56
C LYS A 348 6.41 9.02 -8.19
N GLN A 349 7.13 10.14 -8.07
CA GLN A 349 7.68 10.60 -6.80
C GLN A 349 6.58 10.92 -5.80
N PHE A 350 5.51 11.60 -6.23
CA PHE A 350 4.35 11.90 -5.39
C PHE A 350 3.72 10.61 -4.87
N ALA A 351 3.50 9.62 -5.75
CA ALA A 351 2.91 8.36 -5.36
C ALA A 351 3.77 7.61 -4.33
N LEU A 352 5.09 7.53 -4.54
CA LEU A 352 5.99 6.86 -3.60
C LEU A 352 6.13 7.61 -2.26
N THR A 353 6.08 8.94 -2.27
CA THR A 353 6.19 9.77 -1.05
C THR A 353 4.93 9.70 -0.20
N ASN A 354 3.75 9.52 -0.82
CA ASN A 354 2.48 9.28 -0.11
C ASN A 354 2.25 7.79 0.15
N GLY A 355 3.33 7.01 0.26
CA GLY A 355 3.28 5.63 0.71
C GLY A 355 2.66 4.64 -0.27
N THR A 356 2.55 4.91 -1.57
CA THR A 356 2.01 3.89 -2.49
C THR A 356 3.00 2.75 -2.77
N ALA A 357 2.50 1.52 -2.92
CA ALA A 357 3.33 0.34 -3.15
C ALA A 357 4.16 0.43 -4.45
N SER A 358 3.55 0.89 -5.54
CA SER A 358 4.24 1.16 -6.79
C SER A 358 3.40 2.01 -7.75
N LEU A 359 4.09 2.70 -8.68
CA LEU A 359 3.46 3.32 -9.83
C LEU A 359 4.23 2.93 -11.09
N GLN A 360 3.54 2.28 -12.03
CA GLN A 360 4.07 1.88 -13.32
C GLN A 360 3.37 2.59 -14.47
N LEU A 361 4.13 3.02 -15.49
CA LEU A 361 3.58 3.56 -16.73
C LEU A 361 4.05 2.73 -17.92
N HIS A 362 3.13 2.00 -18.53
CA HIS A 362 3.34 1.28 -19.77
C HIS A 362 2.87 2.16 -20.94
N ALA A 363 3.70 2.25 -21.98
CA ALA A 363 3.37 3.02 -23.18
C ALA A 363 3.18 2.09 -24.39
N SER A 364 2.09 2.30 -25.10
CA SER A 364 1.69 1.55 -26.29
C SER A 364 1.56 2.50 -27.48
N TYR A 365 2.18 2.13 -28.59
CA TYR A 365 2.18 2.93 -29.80
C TYR A 365 1.51 2.17 -30.96
N LEU A 366 0.52 2.81 -31.58
CA LEU A 366 -0.07 2.36 -32.85
C LEU A 366 0.17 3.47 -33.89
N PRO A 367 1.05 3.25 -34.88
CA PRO A 367 1.33 4.25 -35.89
C PRO A 367 0.10 4.54 -36.76
N ASP A 368 -0.08 5.81 -37.11
CA ASP A 368 -1.03 6.28 -38.12
C ASP A 368 -0.70 5.61 -39.48
N GLN A 369 -1.64 4.85 -40.04
CA GLN A 369 -1.45 4.12 -41.30
C GLN A 369 -1.76 4.99 -42.54
N VAL A 370 -2.14 6.25 -42.37
CA VAL A 370 -2.64 7.05 -43.48
C VAL A 370 -1.51 7.80 -44.20
N ASP A 371 -1.31 7.43 -45.48
CA ASP A 371 -0.50 8.17 -46.44
C ASP A 371 -1.27 9.38 -46.99
N TYR A 372 -1.18 10.51 -46.29
CA TYR A 372 -1.82 11.77 -46.70
C TYR A 372 -1.10 12.49 -47.85
N THR A 373 -0.08 11.89 -48.47
CA THR A 373 0.58 12.49 -49.66
C THR A 373 -0.36 12.60 -50.87
N SER A 374 -1.53 11.95 -50.83
CA SER A 374 -2.50 11.90 -51.92
C SER A 374 -3.64 12.94 -51.85
N GLN A 375 -3.72 13.80 -50.83
CA GLN A 375 -4.70 14.89 -50.78
C GLN A 375 -4.11 16.25 -51.18
N PRO A 376 -4.43 16.80 -52.37
CA PRO A 376 -4.00 18.13 -52.78
C PRO A 376 -4.92 19.18 -52.14
N THR A 377 -4.77 19.47 -50.86
CA THR A 377 -5.39 20.67 -50.26
C THR A 377 -4.32 21.58 -49.68
N SER A 378 -4.24 22.78 -50.25
CA SER A 378 -3.14 23.74 -50.17
C SER A 378 -3.06 24.52 -48.85
N GLN A 379 -3.34 23.91 -47.69
CA GLN A 379 -3.32 24.63 -46.40
C GLN A 379 -2.69 23.89 -45.20
N PHE A 380 -2.23 22.66 -45.35
CA PHE A 380 -1.44 21.99 -44.31
C PHE A 380 -0.11 21.52 -44.89
N ARG A 381 1.01 21.96 -44.29
CA ARG A 381 2.35 21.54 -44.73
C ARG A 381 2.47 20.01 -44.65
N PRO A 382 3.24 19.37 -45.54
CA PRO A 382 3.66 17.99 -45.33
C PRO A 382 4.38 17.95 -43.98
N LEU A 383 4.00 17.02 -43.10
CA LEU A 383 4.82 16.69 -41.94
C LEU A 383 6.25 16.43 -42.44
N CYS A 384 7.24 16.92 -41.70
CA CYS A 384 8.59 16.44 -41.83
C CYS A 384 8.53 14.90 -41.75
N ASP A 385 9.04 14.22 -42.78
CA ASP A 385 9.26 12.77 -42.87
C ASP A 385 8.50 11.89 -41.85
N ALA A 386 7.43 11.21 -42.27
CA ALA A 386 6.64 10.33 -41.39
C ALA A 386 7.49 9.32 -40.61
N ALA A 387 8.65 8.93 -41.15
CA ALA A 387 9.62 8.09 -40.45
C ALA A 387 10.31 8.80 -39.28
N ALA A 388 10.60 10.10 -39.39
CA ALA A 388 11.18 10.92 -38.33
C ALA A 388 10.18 11.16 -37.18
N ASP A 389 8.92 11.45 -37.50
CA ASP A 389 7.84 11.60 -36.50
C ASP A 389 7.57 10.29 -35.75
N GLN A 390 7.61 9.16 -36.46
CA GLN A 390 7.51 7.83 -35.86
C GLN A 390 8.69 7.55 -34.93
N ALA A 391 9.93 7.76 -35.40
CA ALA A 391 11.13 7.53 -34.59
C ALA A 391 11.13 8.39 -33.31
N ARG A 392 10.69 9.65 -33.42
CA ARG A 392 10.57 10.58 -32.31
C ARG A 392 9.52 10.14 -31.29
N THR A 393 8.35 9.71 -31.76
CA THR A 393 7.27 9.21 -30.89
C THR A 393 7.71 7.95 -30.13
N VAL A 394 8.40 7.03 -30.81
CA VAL A 394 8.97 5.82 -30.19
C VAL A 394 9.98 6.21 -29.10
N GLN A 395 10.87 7.17 -29.35
CA GLN A 395 11.82 7.65 -28.33
C GLN A 395 11.14 8.25 -27.11
N LEU A 396 10.17 9.16 -27.32
CA LEU A 396 9.42 9.78 -26.23
C LEU A 396 8.69 8.74 -25.36
N LEU A 397 7.91 7.85 -25.99
CA LEU A 397 7.11 6.86 -25.28
C LEU A 397 7.98 5.82 -24.57
N THR A 398 9.12 5.43 -25.17
CA THR A 398 10.12 4.58 -24.51
C THR A 398 10.67 5.27 -23.27
N GLN A 399 11.00 6.56 -23.36
CA GLN A 399 11.53 7.32 -22.22
C GLN A 399 10.49 7.53 -21.12
N MET A 400 9.23 7.80 -21.48
CA MET A 400 8.12 7.89 -20.52
C MET A 400 7.88 6.55 -19.81
N ALA A 401 7.83 5.45 -20.56
CA ALA A 401 7.65 4.12 -19.99
C ALA A 401 8.81 3.76 -19.05
N PHE A 402 10.06 3.98 -19.49
CA PHE A 402 11.24 3.75 -18.65
C PHE A 402 11.24 4.61 -17.38
N THR A 403 10.85 5.88 -17.47
CA THR A 403 10.78 6.79 -16.30
C THR A 403 9.72 6.33 -15.29
N GLY A 404 8.63 5.75 -15.79
CA GLY A 404 7.57 5.15 -14.98
C GLY A 404 7.76 3.66 -14.73
N ASP A 405 8.96 3.09 -14.81
CA ASP A 405 9.24 1.64 -14.56
C ASP A 405 8.32 0.66 -15.34
N GLY A 406 7.82 1.05 -16.50
CA GLY A 406 6.98 0.21 -17.35
C GLY A 406 7.60 -0.14 -18.70
N GLY A 407 6.86 -0.91 -19.48
CA GLY A 407 7.27 -1.38 -20.80
C GLY A 407 6.78 -0.48 -21.93
N PHE A 408 7.54 -0.47 -23.04
CA PHE A 408 7.11 0.11 -24.31
C PHE A 408 6.75 -0.99 -25.30
N THR A 409 5.57 -0.89 -25.92
CA THR A 409 5.09 -1.83 -26.94
C THR A 409 4.64 -1.08 -28.19
N GLN A 410 5.08 -1.53 -29.37
CA GLN A 410 4.64 -1.00 -30.65
C GLN A 410 3.82 -2.04 -31.40
N PHE A 411 2.65 -1.64 -31.91
CA PHE A 411 1.77 -2.48 -32.70
C PHE A 411 1.88 -2.12 -34.18
N ALA A 412 1.87 -3.13 -35.06
CA ALA A 412 1.89 -2.90 -36.51
C ALA A 412 0.50 -2.49 -37.05
N GLN A 413 -0.58 -2.97 -36.42
CA GLN A 413 -1.98 -2.76 -36.83
C GLN A 413 -2.92 -2.94 -35.61
N ALA A 414 -4.12 -2.34 -35.61
CA ALA A 414 -4.99 -2.39 -34.43
C ALA A 414 -5.57 -3.78 -34.11
N SER A 415 -5.73 -4.65 -35.10
CA SER A 415 -6.19 -6.04 -34.87
C SER A 415 -5.15 -6.89 -34.11
N ALA A 416 -3.90 -6.45 -34.07
CA ALA A 416 -2.82 -7.09 -33.31
C ALA A 416 -2.70 -6.55 -31.88
N ILE A 417 -3.58 -5.62 -31.46
CA ILE A 417 -3.60 -5.14 -30.08
C ILE A 417 -4.13 -6.27 -29.19
N GLN A 418 -3.17 -6.98 -28.59
CA GLN A 418 -3.41 -7.91 -27.52
C GLN A 418 -2.54 -7.48 -26.34
N PHE A 419 -3.18 -7.33 -25.19
CA PHE A 419 -2.52 -6.93 -23.95
C PHE A 419 -2.14 -8.16 -23.10
N ASP A 420 -2.15 -9.35 -23.69
CA ASP A 420 -1.59 -10.56 -23.12
C ASP A 420 -0.07 -10.44 -22.87
N GLN A 421 0.60 -9.57 -23.64
CA GLN A 421 2.03 -9.28 -23.59
C GLN A 421 2.41 -8.09 -22.70
N VAL A 422 1.46 -7.29 -22.21
CA VAL A 422 1.79 -6.29 -21.18
C VAL A 422 1.92 -7.08 -19.90
N GLU A 423 3.16 -7.38 -19.53
CA GLU A 423 3.45 -7.91 -18.22
C GLU A 423 3.17 -6.82 -17.17
N LEU A 424 1.88 -6.58 -16.90
CA LEU A 424 1.34 -5.67 -15.89
C LEU A 424 1.86 -6.00 -14.48
N PHE A 425 2.62 -7.09 -14.36
CA PHE A 425 2.99 -7.75 -13.11
C PHE A 425 4.49 -8.10 -13.03
N ARG A 426 5.34 -7.59 -13.93
CA ARG A 426 6.75 -8.02 -14.04
C ARG A 426 7.60 -7.72 -12.81
N SER A 427 7.14 -6.91 -11.87
CA SER A 427 7.87 -6.66 -10.63
C SER A 427 6.97 -6.04 -9.57
N ARG A 428 6.19 -6.85 -8.86
CA ARG A 428 5.89 -6.47 -7.47
C ARG A 428 7.19 -6.73 -6.72
N ALA A 429 7.77 -5.68 -6.13
CA ALA A 429 8.88 -5.85 -5.22
C ALA A 429 8.45 -6.90 -4.18
N PRO A 430 9.26 -7.92 -3.88
CA PRO A 430 8.91 -8.86 -2.83
C PRO A 430 8.72 -8.07 -1.54
N LEU A 431 7.86 -8.56 -0.66
CA LEU A 431 7.75 -7.97 0.66
C LEU A 431 8.99 -8.35 1.48
N VAL A 432 9.45 -7.43 2.31
CA VAL A 432 10.48 -7.63 3.31
C VAL A 432 9.87 -7.51 4.69
N ILE A 433 10.53 -8.16 5.65
CA ILE A 433 10.11 -8.13 7.04
C ILE A 433 10.53 -6.79 7.63
N LYS A 434 9.57 -6.08 8.20
CA LYS A 434 9.78 -4.79 8.86
C LYS A 434 10.18 -5.02 10.31
N GLU A 435 9.30 -5.71 11.06
CA GLU A 435 9.44 -5.92 12.49
C GLU A 435 8.71 -7.20 12.97
N LEU A 436 9.17 -7.77 14.09
CA LEU A 436 8.49 -8.84 14.83
C LEU A 436 8.40 -8.42 16.31
N VAL A 437 7.18 -8.25 16.80
CA VAL A 437 6.90 -7.87 18.20
C VAL A 437 6.07 -8.96 18.87
N VAL A 438 6.52 -9.42 20.03
CA VAL A 438 5.77 -10.37 20.88
C VAL A 438 5.45 -9.70 22.20
N THR A 439 4.17 -9.69 22.57
CA THR A 439 3.70 -9.12 23.83
C THR A 439 2.72 -10.06 24.53
N ASN A 440 2.75 -10.06 25.86
CA ASN A 440 1.65 -10.59 26.66
C ASN A 440 0.84 -9.39 27.14
N ILE A 441 -0.39 -9.24 26.62
CA ILE A 441 -1.22 -8.05 26.89
C ILE A 441 -1.72 -8.00 28.34
N ASN A 442 -1.67 -9.11 29.07
CA ASN A 442 -2.10 -9.19 30.47
C ASN A 442 -0.98 -8.92 31.49
N VAL A 443 0.19 -8.51 31.01
CA VAL A 443 1.35 -8.22 31.86
C VAL A 443 1.91 -6.89 31.44
N ILE A 444 2.04 -5.97 32.39
CA ILE A 444 2.61 -4.64 32.17
C ILE A 444 3.96 -4.55 32.89
N ALA A 445 4.97 -4.08 32.17
CA ALA A 445 6.24 -3.71 32.77
C ALA A 445 6.14 -2.32 33.39
N THR A 446 6.53 -2.20 34.66
CA THR A 446 6.56 -0.91 35.37
C THR A 446 7.92 -0.76 36.04
N GLN A 447 8.28 0.46 36.46
CA GLN A 447 9.43 0.74 37.33
C GLN A 447 9.56 -0.22 38.55
N GLY A 448 8.44 -0.74 39.08
CA GLY A 448 8.40 -1.65 40.22
C GLY A 448 8.53 -3.14 39.87
N GLY A 449 8.78 -3.47 38.60
CA GLY A 449 8.73 -4.80 38.02
C GLY A 449 7.42 -5.06 37.26
N ILE A 450 7.21 -6.32 36.89
CA ILE A 450 6.02 -6.74 36.14
C ILE A 450 4.77 -6.81 37.03
N LYS A 451 3.66 -6.29 36.50
CA LYS A 451 2.34 -6.26 37.13
C LYS A 451 1.33 -6.98 36.24
N VAL A 452 0.26 -7.48 36.85
CA VAL A 452 -0.84 -8.10 36.12
C VAL A 452 -1.86 -7.04 35.73
N ASP A 453 -2.39 -7.21 34.53
CA ASP A 453 -3.53 -6.49 33.95
C ASP A 453 -4.48 -7.58 33.47
N SER A 454 -5.56 -7.79 34.21
CA SER A 454 -6.42 -8.97 34.01
C SER A 454 -7.38 -8.83 32.82
N ASP A 455 -7.80 -7.63 32.46
CA ASP A 455 -8.70 -7.36 31.32
C ASP A 455 -7.98 -6.79 30.08
N ALA A 456 -6.69 -6.49 30.19
CA ALA A 456 -5.81 -6.06 29.10
C ALA A 456 -6.18 -4.71 28.48
N ASP A 457 -6.67 -3.77 29.30
CA ASP A 457 -6.98 -2.41 28.88
C ASP A 457 -5.74 -1.48 28.90
N GLY A 458 -4.67 -1.86 29.61
CA GLY A 458 -3.46 -1.08 29.78
C GLY A 458 -3.28 -0.44 31.17
N LEU A 459 -4.19 -0.68 32.11
CA LEU A 459 -4.03 -0.38 33.53
C LEU A 459 -3.72 -1.65 34.33
N THR A 460 -2.96 -1.49 35.42
CA THR A 460 -2.68 -2.64 36.29
C THR A 460 -3.83 -2.86 37.28
N ASP A 461 -4.12 -4.12 37.64
CA ASP A 461 -5.11 -4.48 38.67
C ASP A 461 -4.92 -3.71 40.00
N GLU A 462 -3.68 -3.29 40.28
CA GLU A 462 -3.33 -2.53 41.47
C GLU A 462 -3.73 -1.06 41.35
N ASP A 463 -3.54 -0.47 40.17
CA ASP A 463 -3.84 0.93 39.90
C ASP A 463 -5.35 1.15 39.75
N GLU A 464 -6.04 0.23 39.08
CA GLU A 464 -7.50 0.25 38.99
C GLU A 464 -8.18 0.24 40.36
N LYS A 465 -7.72 -0.64 41.26
CA LYS A 465 -8.18 -0.66 42.67
C LYS A 465 -7.92 0.66 43.40
N LYS A 466 -6.89 1.41 43.04
CA LYS A 466 -6.58 2.72 43.66
C LYS A 466 -7.52 3.80 43.15
N ILE A 467 -7.85 3.79 41.87
CA ILE A 467 -8.74 4.80 41.24
C ILE A 467 -10.23 4.44 41.38
N GLY A 468 -10.54 3.19 41.73
CA GLY A 468 -11.90 2.70 41.98
C GLY A 468 -12.56 2.02 40.79
N THR A 469 -11.81 1.79 39.71
CA THR A 469 -12.23 1.01 38.54
C THR A 469 -12.09 -0.48 38.80
N CYS A 470 -12.44 -1.28 37.81
CA CYS A 470 -12.79 -2.67 37.93
C CYS A 470 -11.79 -3.58 37.19
N PRO A 471 -10.92 -4.33 37.90
CA PRO A 471 -9.83 -5.10 37.29
C PRO A 471 -10.19 -6.27 36.38
N SER A 472 -11.45 -6.42 36.02
CA SER A 472 -11.92 -7.47 35.13
C SER A 472 -12.87 -6.91 34.11
N ASP A 473 -12.91 -5.59 33.95
CA ASP A 473 -13.78 -4.89 33.03
C ASP A 473 -13.03 -3.71 32.43
N PRO A 474 -12.62 -3.79 31.15
CA PRO A 474 -11.74 -2.79 30.55
C PRO A 474 -12.39 -1.40 30.39
N ASP A 475 -13.70 -1.30 30.65
CA ASP A 475 -14.53 -0.08 30.55
C ASP A 475 -15.56 -0.15 31.69
N THR A 476 -15.20 0.41 32.85
CA THR A 476 -15.95 0.23 34.11
C THR A 476 -17.35 0.84 34.02
N ASP A 477 -17.50 2.01 33.42
CA ASP A 477 -18.78 2.72 33.38
C ASP A 477 -19.65 2.43 32.16
N GLY A 478 -19.11 1.75 31.15
CA GLY A 478 -19.82 1.20 30.00
C GLY A 478 -20.06 2.20 28.87
N ASP A 479 -19.30 3.28 28.77
CA ASP A 479 -19.47 4.29 27.71
C ASP A 479 -18.74 3.97 26.40
N GLY A 480 -18.01 2.85 26.38
CA GLY A 480 -17.27 2.34 25.24
C GLY A 480 -15.85 2.90 25.11
N ILE A 481 -15.34 3.61 26.10
CA ILE A 481 -13.94 4.06 26.21
C ILE A 481 -13.30 3.26 27.34
N SER A 482 -12.07 2.78 27.15
CA SER A 482 -11.38 2.04 28.20
C SER A 482 -10.91 2.93 29.35
N ASP A 483 -10.90 2.36 30.56
CA ASP A 483 -10.50 3.05 31.78
C ASP A 483 -9.06 3.60 31.64
N ALA A 484 -8.16 2.84 31.00
CA ALA A 484 -6.80 3.25 30.68
C ALA A 484 -6.71 4.54 29.84
N ILE A 485 -7.55 4.65 28.81
CA ILE A 485 -7.55 5.81 27.92
C ILE A 485 -8.12 7.02 28.64
N GLU A 486 -9.21 6.84 29.38
CA GLU A 486 -9.80 7.92 30.16
C GLU A 486 -8.81 8.49 31.18
N VAL A 487 -8.10 7.63 31.92
CA VAL A 487 -7.06 8.06 32.86
C VAL A 487 -5.95 8.82 32.14
N LYS A 488 -5.51 8.35 30.96
CA LYS A 488 -4.47 9.01 30.17
C LYS A 488 -4.91 10.38 29.65
N LEU A 489 -6.18 10.53 29.28
CA LEU A 489 -6.78 11.78 28.80
C LEU A 489 -7.32 12.67 29.95
N ALA A 490 -7.17 12.24 31.19
CA ALA A 490 -7.70 12.91 32.39
C ALA A 490 -9.24 13.07 32.38
N LEU A 491 -9.93 12.12 31.76
CA LEU A 491 -11.37 11.86 31.92
C LEU A 491 -11.62 11.05 33.20
N ASN A 492 -12.88 10.73 33.48
CA ASN A 492 -13.26 10.06 34.71
C ASN A 492 -13.89 8.67 34.44
N PRO A 493 -13.15 7.57 34.67
CA PRO A 493 -13.53 6.21 34.28
C PRO A 493 -14.66 5.57 35.10
N LEU A 494 -15.39 6.38 35.84
CA LEU A 494 -16.52 5.97 36.68
C LEU A 494 -17.80 6.71 36.28
N VAL A 495 -17.73 7.55 35.24
CA VAL A 495 -18.83 8.40 34.79
C VAL A 495 -18.83 8.41 33.27
N ALA A 496 -19.80 7.67 32.72
CA ALA A 496 -19.98 7.57 31.30
C ALA A 496 -19.96 8.93 30.60
N ASP A 497 -19.02 9.07 29.69
CA ASP A 497 -18.76 10.24 28.89
C ASP A 497 -19.29 10.06 27.44
N ASP A 498 -19.40 11.17 26.73
CA ASP A 498 -19.71 11.18 25.30
C ASP A 498 -18.88 12.28 24.63
N PRO A 499 -17.59 12.02 24.37
CA PRO A 499 -16.69 13.02 23.80
C PRO A 499 -17.21 13.51 22.45
N ILE A 500 -17.07 14.82 22.21
CA ILE A 500 -17.55 15.47 20.98
C ILE A 500 -16.94 14.82 19.74
N GLU A 501 -15.71 14.35 19.87
CA GLU A 501 -14.92 13.65 18.87
C GLU A 501 -15.61 12.36 18.38
N CYS A 502 -16.38 11.68 19.23
CA CYS A 502 -17.00 10.39 18.94
C CYS A 502 -18.50 10.46 18.62
N VAL A 503 -19.09 11.65 18.56
CA VAL A 503 -20.56 11.85 18.40
C VAL A 503 -21.07 11.41 17.02
N ASP A 504 -20.25 11.55 15.99
CA ASP A 504 -20.56 11.15 14.60
C ASP A 504 -20.24 9.69 14.30
N ILE A 505 -19.59 8.98 15.22
CA ILE A 505 -19.30 7.54 15.07
C ILE A 505 -20.58 6.75 15.35
N LYS A 506 -20.79 5.67 14.58
CA LYS A 506 -21.92 4.77 14.80
C LYS A 506 -21.78 4.10 16.17
N LYS A 507 -22.86 4.10 16.94
CA LYS A 507 -22.91 3.47 18.27
C LYS A 507 -24.02 2.44 18.33
N ASP A 508 -23.70 1.27 18.88
CA ASP A 508 -24.67 0.29 19.34
C ASP A 508 -24.68 0.23 20.87
N LYS A 509 -25.78 -0.29 21.43
CA LYS A 509 -25.93 -0.52 22.85
C LYS A 509 -26.17 -1.99 23.11
N GLU A 510 -25.37 -2.55 24.00
CA GLU A 510 -25.47 -3.95 24.40
C GLU A 510 -25.79 -4.04 25.89
N THR A 511 -26.64 -4.99 26.26
CA THR A 511 -26.82 -5.36 27.66
C THR A 511 -25.88 -6.51 27.95
N VAL A 512 -24.84 -6.24 28.75
CA VAL A 512 -23.81 -7.20 29.12
C VAL A 512 -23.89 -7.50 30.61
N ASP A 513 -23.32 -8.62 31.03
CA ASP A 513 -23.15 -8.91 32.45
C ASP A 513 -22.18 -7.87 33.03
N ASP A 514 -22.51 -7.34 34.21
CA ASP A 514 -21.66 -6.40 34.94
C ASP A 514 -20.54 -7.18 35.61
N LEU A 515 -19.34 -7.12 35.02
CA LEU A 515 -18.16 -7.85 35.49
C LEU A 515 -17.71 -7.35 36.87
N CYS A 516 -18.07 -6.13 37.23
CA CYS A 516 -17.76 -5.51 38.51
C CYS A 516 -18.72 -5.95 39.62
N ASN A 517 -19.96 -6.28 39.25
CA ASN A 517 -20.99 -6.77 40.17
C ASN A 517 -21.63 -8.07 39.63
N PRO A 518 -21.01 -9.24 39.89
CA PRO A 518 -21.48 -10.53 39.37
C PRO A 518 -22.97 -10.79 39.64
N GLY A 519 -23.70 -11.17 38.59
CA GLY A 519 -25.15 -11.39 38.63
C GLY A 519 -26.01 -10.14 38.40
N GLN A 520 -25.40 -9.01 38.04
CA GLN A 520 -26.07 -7.82 37.51
C GLN A 520 -25.73 -7.66 36.02
N THR A 521 -26.49 -6.81 35.32
CA THR A 521 -26.25 -6.46 33.92
C THR A 521 -26.11 -4.95 33.78
N LYS A 522 -25.21 -4.48 32.92
CA LYS A 522 -25.04 -3.06 32.59
C LYS A 522 -25.30 -2.79 31.11
N GLU A 523 -25.66 -1.55 30.77
CA GLU A 523 -25.63 -1.09 29.38
C GLU A 523 -24.18 -0.77 29.04
N LYS A 524 -23.68 -1.32 27.93
CA LYS A 524 -22.37 -1.00 27.36
C LYS A 524 -22.56 -0.40 25.98
N VAL A 525 -21.91 0.74 25.75
CA VAL A 525 -21.84 1.37 24.44
C VAL A 525 -20.71 0.70 23.65
N VAL A 526 -20.98 0.49 22.36
CA VAL A 526 -20.02 -0.08 21.43
C VAL A 526 -19.91 0.84 20.24
N TYR A 527 -18.71 1.38 20.02
CA TYR A 527 -18.38 2.16 18.84
C TYR A 527 -18.11 1.24 17.65
N LEU A 528 -18.61 1.63 16.48
CA LEU A 528 -18.51 0.87 15.25
C LEU A 528 -17.97 1.75 14.12
N THR A 529 -17.12 1.17 13.30
CA THR A 529 -16.73 1.70 11.98
C THR A 529 -17.92 1.72 11.02
N GLU A 530 -17.75 2.36 9.86
CA GLU A 530 -18.73 2.33 8.76
C GLU A 530 -19.04 0.91 8.26
N ASP A 531 -18.10 -0.02 8.44
CA ASP A 531 -18.24 -1.44 8.09
C ASP A 531 -18.83 -2.30 9.24
N ASP A 532 -19.40 -1.67 10.27
CA ASP A 532 -20.01 -2.32 11.44
C ASP A 532 -19.03 -3.16 12.28
N LYS A 533 -17.73 -2.85 12.22
CA LYS A 533 -16.71 -3.47 13.07
C LYS A 533 -16.43 -2.64 14.31
N ARG A 534 -16.24 -3.33 15.45
CA ARG A 534 -15.89 -2.71 16.74
C ARG A 534 -14.47 -2.19 16.83
N ASP A 535 -13.55 -2.86 16.14
CA ASP A 535 -12.13 -2.60 16.08
C ASP A 535 -11.79 -2.79 14.60
N GLY A 536 -11.44 -1.68 13.93
CA GLY A 536 -11.42 -1.60 12.47
C GLY A 536 -10.23 -2.34 11.85
N ASP A 537 -9.10 -2.24 12.53
CA ASP A 537 -7.77 -2.66 12.09
C ASP A 537 -7.17 -3.73 13.01
N GLY A 538 -7.75 -3.94 14.20
CA GLY A 538 -7.45 -5.03 15.10
C GLY A 538 -6.36 -4.79 16.12
N ASP A 539 -5.91 -3.57 16.32
CA ASP A 539 -4.81 -3.30 17.25
C ASP A 539 -5.25 -3.34 18.72
N GLY A 540 -6.57 -3.40 18.95
CA GLY A 540 -7.20 -3.43 20.27
C GLY A 540 -7.70 -2.08 20.76
N PHE A 541 -7.74 -1.06 19.91
CA PHE A 541 -8.51 0.17 20.08
C PHE A 541 -9.78 0.14 19.25
N ASN A 542 -10.82 0.81 19.75
CA ASN A 542 -12.03 1.05 18.97
C ASN A 542 -11.99 2.41 18.26
N PRO A 543 -12.85 2.65 17.25
CA PRO A 543 -12.81 3.88 16.45
C PRO A 543 -12.94 5.19 17.24
N CYS A 544 -13.61 5.17 18.41
CA CYS A 544 -13.68 6.35 19.26
C CYS A 544 -12.36 6.58 19.99
N GLU A 545 -11.81 5.53 20.59
CA GLU A 545 -10.51 5.55 21.26
C GLU A 545 -9.41 6.02 20.32
N GLU A 546 -9.39 5.52 19.09
CA GLU A 546 -8.38 5.91 18.10
C GLU A 546 -8.47 7.38 17.75
N ARG A 547 -9.69 7.91 17.60
CA ARG A 547 -9.91 9.32 17.33
C ARG A 547 -9.50 10.22 18.51
N LEU A 548 -9.72 9.76 19.74
CA LEU A 548 -9.31 10.46 20.95
C LEU A 548 -7.77 10.48 21.10
N LEU A 549 -7.11 9.38 20.73
CA LEU A 549 -5.66 9.25 20.75
C LEU A 549 -5.00 9.91 19.52
N GLY A 550 -5.74 10.11 18.43
CA GLY A 550 -5.23 10.62 17.16
C GLY A 550 -4.59 9.54 16.28
N THR A 551 -4.79 8.27 16.61
CA THR A 551 -4.40 7.11 15.79
C THR A 551 -5.41 6.90 14.65
N ILE A 552 -5.12 5.94 13.78
CA ILE A 552 -5.84 5.72 12.53
C ILE A 552 -6.58 4.37 12.58
N ASP A 553 -7.92 4.42 12.52
CA ASP A 553 -8.89 3.30 12.56
C ASP A 553 -8.77 2.18 11.51
N THR A 554 -7.77 2.28 10.65
CA THR A 554 -7.47 1.32 9.60
C THR A 554 -6.05 0.76 9.70
N LEU A 555 -5.23 1.21 10.67
CA LEU A 555 -3.81 0.93 10.77
C LEU A 555 -3.35 0.59 12.18
N ILE A 556 -2.79 -0.61 12.32
CA ILE A 556 -2.23 -1.10 13.59
C ILE A 556 -1.06 -0.24 14.11
N ASP A 557 -0.43 0.51 13.21
CA ASP A 557 0.81 1.27 13.41
C ASP A 557 0.62 2.59 12.65
N SER A 558 0.19 3.62 13.37
CA SER A 558 -0.25 4.91 12.83
C SER A 558 0.91 5.80 12.37
N ASP A 559 2.11 5.60 12.91
CA ASP A 559 3.30 6.39 12.57
C ASP A 559 4.27 5.65 11.62
N ALA A 560 3.98 4.38 11.34
CA ALA A 560 4.71 3.50 10.45
C ALA A 560 6.13 3.14 10.93
N ASP A 561 6.38 3.02 12.22
CA ASP A 561 7.70 2.62 12.73
C ASP A 561 7.89 1.08 12.83
N GLY A 562 6.79 0.32 12.78
CA GLY A 562 6.74 -1.14 12.84
C GLY A 562 6.27 -1.71 14.18
N ILE A 563 5.96 -0.87 15.16
CA ILE A 563 5.42 -1.24 16.46
C ILE A 563 3.92 -0.90 16.49
N PRO A 564 3.05 -1.76 17.05
CA PRO A 564 1.63 -1.45 17.14
C PRO A 564 1.31 -0.31 18.13
N ASP A 565 0.32 0.54 17.80
CA ASP A 565 -0.08 1.70 18.59
C ASP A 565 -0.45 1.30 20.03
N LYS A 566 -1.20 0.21 20.22
CA LYS A 566 -1.54 -0.31 21.56
C LYS A 566 -0.32 -0.75 22.37
N VAL A 567 0.69 -1.33 21.74
CA VAL A 567 1.92 -1.76 22.43
C VAL A 567 2.69 -0.55 22.93
N GLU A 568 2.78 0.48 22.11
CA GLU A 568 3.41 1.76 22.47
C GLU A 568 2.62 2.52 23.52
N PHE A 569 1.29 2.54 23.40
CA PHE A 569 0.39 3.16 24.36
C PHE A 569 0.62 2.63 25.77
N VAL A 570 0.71 1.31 25.92
CA VAL A 570 0.92 0.62 27.20
C VAL A 570 2.35 0.83 27.72
N ALA A 571 3.35 0.78 26.83
CA ALA A 571 4.74 1.03 27.20
C ALA A 571 5.02 2.52 27.53
N GLY A 572 4.17 3.42 27.05
CA GLY A 572 4.30 4.86 27.22
C GLY A 572 5.28 5.53 26.26
N THR A 573 5.54 4.91 25.09
CA THR A 573 6.23 5.54 23.96
C THR A 573 5.25 6.31 23.07
N ASN A 574 5.74 6.93 22.00
CA ASN A 574 4.93 7.82 21.18
C ASN A 574 4.40 7.15 19.90
N TYR A 575 3.21 6.59 20.03
CA TYR A 575 2.42 5.98 18.93
C TYR A 575 2.02 6.91 17.76
N LEU A 576 2.40 8.19 17.79
CA LEU A 576 2.14 9.15 16.70
C LEU A 576 3.42 9.69 16.06
N ALA A 577 4.60 9.28 16.52
CA ALA A 577 5.85 9.77 15.95
C ALA A 577 6.96 8.73 16.04
N VAL A 578 7.52 8.41 14.88
CA VAL A 578 8.61 7.47 14.70
C VAL A 578 9.76 7.73 15.68
N ASP A 579 9.76 6.99 16.79
CA ASP A 579 10.74 7.10 17.86
C ASP A 579 11.42 5.78 18.32
N PRO A 580 11.53 4.71 17.51
CA PRO A 580 12.03 3.42 17.98
C PRO A 580 13.51 3.46 18.41
N LEU A 581 14.25 4.47 17.94
CA LEU A 581 15.66 4.71 18.27
C LEU A 581 15.85 5.77 19.38
N ALA A 582 14.78 6.35 19.89
CA ALA A 582 14.83 7.20 21.06
C ALA A 582 15.14 6.36 22.31
N ASP A 583 15.60 7.05 23.35
CA ASP A 583 15.92 6.52 24.67
C ASP A 583 15.32 7.54 25.64
N ILE A 584 14.04 7.34 25.97
CA ILE A 584 13.22 8.36 26.67
C ILE A 584 13.63 8.52 28.13
N ASP A 585 14.20 7.50 28.75
CA ASP A 585 14.63 7.49 30.15
C ASP A 585 16.16 7.63 30.35
N PHE A 586 16.92 7.62 29.25
CA PHE A 586 18.37 7.78 29.17
C PHE A 586 19.15 6.66 29.89
N ASP A 587 18.63 5.44 29.89
CA ASP A 587 19.29 4.28 30.48
C ASP A 587 20.25 3.54 29.53
N GLY A 588 20.22 3.92 28.25
CA GLY A 588 21.08 3.39 27.19
C GLY A 588 20.48 2.21 26.42
N GLN A 589 19.26 1.78 26.75
CA GLN A 589 18.41 1.01 25.86
C GLN A 589 17.53 1.96 25.03
N VAL A 590 17.21 1.54 23.81
CA VAL A 590 16.30 2.32 22.95
C VAL A 590 14.89 1.77 23.08
N ASN A 591 13.88 2.63 22.90
CA ASN A 591 12.46 2.32 22.98
C ASN A 591 12.13 0.97 22.31
N ARG A 592 12.56 0.75 21.06
CA ARG A 592 12.30 -0.49 20.32
C ARG A 592 12.81 -1.75 21.03
N ASP A 593 14.02 -1.69 21.59
CA ASP A 593 14.63 -2.85 22.25
C ASP A 593 13.93 -3.14 23.58
N GLU A 594 13.47 -2.10 24.28
CA GLU A 594 12.69 -2.21 25.51
C GLU A 594 11.29 -2.76 25.28
N LEU A 595 10.58 -2.24 24.28
CA LEU A 595 9.25 -2.72 23.91
C LEU A 595 9.29 -4.19 23.48
N ARG A 596 10.30 -4.58 22.68
CA ARG A 596 10.51 -6.00 22.34
C ARG A 596 10.86 -6.81 23.58
N ALA A 597 11.74 -6.31 24.44
CA ALA A 597 12.11 -6.95 25.69
C ALA A 597 10.97 -7.02 26.72
N HIS A 598 9.86 -6.30 26.50
CA HIS A 598 8.75 -6.18 27.46
C HIS A 598 9.22 -5.53 28.78
N THR A 599 9.92 -4.39 28.66
CA THR A 599 10.41 -3.54 29.78
C THR A 599 9.76 -2.16 29.72
N ASP A 600 9.89 -1.37 30.80
CA ASP A 600 9.24 -0.05 30.91
C ASP A 600 10.16 1.03 30.32
N ALA A 601 9.88 1.47 29.09
CA ALA A 601 10.71 2.44 28.38
C ALA A 601 10.90 3.77 29.14
N ARG A 602 10.04 4.09 30.11
CA ARG A 602 10.09 5.35 30.85
C ARG A 602 10.90 5.27 32.15
N SER A 603 11.47 4.11 32.46
CA SER A 603 12.10 3.85 33.74
C SER A 603 13.44 3.15 33.59
N ASN A 604 14.49 3.77 34.13
CA ASN A 604 15.85 3.24 34.09
C ASN A 604 15.93 1.86 34.77
N ASP A 605 15.78 0.81 33.96
CA ASP A 605 15.57 -0.55 34.40
C ASP A 605 16.49 -1.54 33.68
N ALA A 606 17.39 -1.09 32.79
CA ALA A 606 18.30 -1.93 32.00
C ALA A 606 18.99 -3.06 32.78
N GLN A 607 19.33 -2.84 34.05
CA GLN A 607 19.96 -3.86 34.89
C GLN A 607 18.96 -4.85 35.52
N ALA A 608 17.75 -4.41 35.86
CA ALA A 608 16.66 -5.22 36.41
C ALA A 608 15.90 -5.99 35.32
N ALA A 609 15.84 -5.43 34.12
CA ALA A 609 15.26 -6.00 32.92
C ALA A 609 15.90 -7.33 32.51
N LEU A 610 17.20 -7.57 32.74
CA LEU A 610 17.92 -8.76 32.26
C LEU A 610 17.29 -10.12 32.63
N ASP A 611 16.59 -10.19 33.76
CA ASP A 611 15.91 -11.39 34.25
C ASP A 611 14.44 -11.49 33.77
N LEU A 612 13.80 -10.36 33.49
CA LEU A 612 12.39 -10.27 33.10
C LEU A 612 12.21 -10.23 31.57
N ALA A 613 13.23 -9.72 30.87
CA ALA A 613 13.19 -9.40 29.46
C ALA A 613 12.96 -10.62 28.58
N TYR A 614 12.18 -10.40 27.52
CA TYR A 614 11.97 -11.36 26.46
C TYR A 614 13.25 -11.47 25.62
N ARG A 615 13.57 -12.68 25.19
CA ARG A 615 14.82 -12.94 24.44
C ARG A 615 14.51 -13.46 23.06
N TYR A 616 14.82 -12.66 22.06
CA TYR A 616 14.62 -12.97 20.64
C TYR A 616 15.83 -13.71 20.09
N ASP A 617 15.57 -14.81 19.40
CA ASP A 617 16.52 -15.57 18.60
C ASP A 617 15.93 -15.64 17.18
N GLU A 618 16.47 -14.82 16.29
CA GLU A 618 15.95 -14.58 14.95
C GLU A 618 16.97 -15.00 13.91
N SER A 619 16.52 -15.80 12.94
CA SER A 619 17.32 -16.24 11.81
C SER A 619 16.58 -15.89 10.53
N ASP A 620 17.05 -14.83 9.88
CA ASP A 620 16.61 -14.48 8.54
C ASP A 620 17.03 -15.59 7.56
N GLU A 621 16.05 -16.29 6.99
CA GLU A 621 16.30 -17.34 5.99
C GLU A 621 16.41 -16.77 4.57
N GLY A 622 16.24 -15.45 4.42
CA GLY A 622 16.33 -14.69 3.19
C GLY A 622 15.15 -14.90 2.26
N ILE A 623 15.27 -14.33 1.06
CA ILE A 623 14.28 -14.47 0.00
C ILE A 623 14.38 -15.88 -0.59
N LYS A 624 13.33 -16.67 -0.36
CA LYS A 624 13.19 -18.01 -0.92
C LYS A 624 12.13 -18.01 -2.01
N THR A 625 12.33 -18.86 -3.01
CA THR A 625 11.29 -19.16 -3.99
C THR A 625 10.30 -20.12 -3.35
N VAL A 626 9.14 -19.61 -2.96
CA VAL A 626 8.02 -20.38 -2.42
C VAL A 626 6.96 -20.51 -3.51
N LEU A 627 6.33 -21.69 -3.61
CA LEU A 627 5.23 -21.87 -4.53
C LEU A 627 3.96 -21.26 -3.95
N SER A 628 3.22 -20.57 -4.79
CA SER A 628 2.03 -19.80 -4.46
C SER A 628 0.91 -20.21 -5.41
N PHE A 629 -0.33 -20.30 -4.94
CA PHE A 629 -1.47 -20.78 -5.74
C PHE A 629 -2.68 -19.82 -5.72
N THR A 630 -3.50 -19.82 -6.76
CA THR A 630 -4.78 -19.08 -6.79
C THR A 630 -5.91 -19.90 -6.19
N GLN A 631 -6.85 -19.28 -5.47
CA GLN A 631 -8.10 -19.97 -5.08
C GLN A 631 -8.95 -20.28 -6.31
N PRO A 632 -9.73 -21.39 -6.29
CA PRO A 632 -10.60 -21.75 -7.40
C PRO A 632 -11.80 -20.77 -7.47
N PRO A 633 -11.94 -19.97 -8.53
CA PRO A 633 -12.99 -18.95 -8.61
C PRO A 633 -14.42 -19.48 -8.76
N THR A 634 -14.60 -20.72 -9.21
CA THR A 634 -15.92 -21.28 -9.59
C THR A 634 -16.42 -22.40 -8.69
N ILE A 635 -15.53 -23.11 -8.00
CA ILE A 635 -15.91 -24.19 -7.08
C ILE A 635 -16.15 -23.59 -5.69
N THR A 636 -17.41 -23.39 -5.35
CA THR A 636 -17.82 -22.89 -4.03
C THR A 636 -17.61 -23.96 -2.95
N GLY A 637 -17.31 -23.52 -1.72
CA GLY A 637 -17.14 -24.42 -0.58
C GLY A 637 -15.82 -25.19 -0.55
N VAL A 638 -14.87 -24.94 -1.46
CA VAL A 638 -13.51 -25.52 -1.44
C VAL A 638 -12.48 -24.40 -1.40
N GLU A 639 -11.65 -24.35 -0.35
CA GLU A 639 -10.55 -23.40 -0.19
C GLU A 639 -9.22 -24.17 -0.17
N ILE A 640 -8.25 -23.78 -0.99
CA ILE A 640 -6.91 -24.36 -0.96
C ILE A 640 -6.12 -23.70 0.19
N LYS A 641 -5.54 -24.51 1.07
CA LYS A 641 -4.68 -24.03 2.16
C LYS A 641 -3.22 -23.98 1.79
N ASN A 642 -2.71 -24.98 1.09
CA ASN A 642 -1.29 -25.09 0.81
C ASN A 642 -1.02 -25.86 -0.49
N VAL A 643 0.14 -25.61 -1.10
CA VAL A 643 0.70 -26.34 -2.23
C VAL A 643 2.06 -26.91 -1.84
N SER A 644 2.33 -28.16 -2.22
CA SER A 644 3.62 -28.79 -1.96
C SER A 644 4.75 -28.05 -2.67
N SER A 645 5.92 -27.96 -2.04
CA SER A 645 7.12 -27.34 -2.64
C SER A 645 7.65 -28.08 -3.89
N LYS A 646 7.16 -29.30 -4.13
CA LYS A 646 7.50 -30.15 -5.30
C LYS A 646 6.55 -29.95 -6.48
N SER A 647 5.44 -29.22 -6.30
CA SER A 647 4.52 -28.89 -7.37
C SER A 647 5.16 -28.01 -8.44
N THR A 648 4.57 -27.99 -9.62
CA THR A 648 5.16 -27.28 -10.77
C THR A 648 4.44 -25.96 -11.01
N PRO A 649 5.16 -24.83 -11.14
CA PRO A 649 4.55 -23.59 -11.59
C PRO A 649 3.85 -23.78 -12.94
N GLY A 650 2.59 -23.36 -13.02
CA GLY A 650 1.73 -23.45 -14.19
C GLY A 650 0.27 -23.70 -13.83
N LEU A 651 -0.54 -24.03 -14.82
CA LEU A 651 -1.99 -24.25 -14.66
C LEU A 651 -2.29 -25.69 -14.26
N GLY A 652 -2.51 -25.94 -12.98
CA GLY A 652 -3.10 -27.18 -12.48
C GLY A 652 -4.62 -27.18 -12.55
N GLN A 653 -5.25 -28.32 -12.26
CA GLN A 653 -6.70 -28.50 -12.36
C GLN A 653 -7.25 -29.18 -11.11
N ILE A 654 -8.38 -28.67 -10.61
CA ILE A 654 -9.16 -29.30 -9.55
C ILE A 654 -10.50 -29.74 -10.11
N LYS A 655 -10.94 -30.92 -9.70
CA LYS A 655 -12.22 -31.51 -10.06
C LYS A 655 -13.04 -31.70 -8.79
N PHE A 656 -14.26 -31.16 -8.78
CA PHE A 656 -15.24 -31.39 -7.73
C PHE A 656 -16.39 -32.24 -8.26
N ASP A 657 -16.79 -33.25 -7.49
CA ASP A 657 -17.92 -34.11 -7.77
C ASP A 657 -18.92 -34.07 -6.59
N PRO A 658 -20.18 -33.61 -6.79
CA PRO A 658 -21.16 -33.51 -5.71
C PRO A 658 -21.65 -34.86 -5.17
N GLY A 659 -21.40 -35.97 -5.88
CA GLY A 659 -21.96 -37.27 -5.52
C GLY A 659 -23.49 -37.31 -5.64
N GLY A 660 -24.12 -38.19 -4.86
CA GLY A 660 -25.59 -38.33 -4.83
C GLY A 660 -26.17 -39.38 -5.79
N GLU A 661 -25.33 -40.02 -6.60
CA GLU A 661 -25.72 -41.11 -7.49
C GLU A 661 -25.92 -42.42 -6.70
N ALA A 662 -26.93 -43.21 -7.08
CA ALA A 662 -27.17 -44.50 -6.45
C ALA A 662 -26.07 -45.50 -6.86
N CYS A 663 -25.48 -46.19 -5.89
CA CYS A 663 -24.44 -47.19 -6.09
C CYS A 663 -24.71 -48.44 -5.26
N SER A 664 -24.10 -49.57 -5.62
CA SER A 664 -24.18 -50.79 -4.82
C SER A 664 -22.96 -50.89 -3.88
N GLN A 665 -23.15 -51.36 -2.65
CA GLN A 665 -22.05 -51.58 -1.71
C GLN A 665 -20.93 -52.45 -2.32
N GLY A 666 -19.71 -51.92 -2.32
CA GLY A 666 -18.52 -52.57 -2.88
C GLY A 666 -18.15 -52.10 -4.29
N ASP A 667 -19.03 -51.34 -4.97
CA ASP A 667 -18.73 -50.73 -6.27
C ASP A 667 -17.95 -49.41 -6.10
N THR A 668 -17.21 -49.06 -7.17
CA THR A 668 -16.57 -47.75 -7.29
C THR A 668 -17.51 -46.79 -8.02
N CYS A 669 -17.71 -45.61 -7.44
CA CYS A 669 -18.52 -44.55 -8.03
C CYS A 669 -17.85 -44.00 -9.30
N PRO A 670 -18.61 -43.34 -10.19
CA PRO A 670 -18.03 -42.67 -11.37
C PRO A 670 -16.99 -41.60 -11.02
N SER A 671 -17.07 -41.06 -9.80
CA SER A 671 -16.07 -40.17 -9.24
C SER A 671 -14.75 -40.85 -8.89
N GLY A 672 -14.73 -42.19 -8.74
CA GLY A 672 -13.59 -43.03 -8.38
C GLY A 672 -13.47 -43.36 -6.88
N VAL A 673 -14.40 -42.87 -6.05
CA VAL A 673 -14.48 -43.17 -4.60
C VAL A 673 -15.35 -44.42 -4.37
N ALA A 674 -15.14 -45.12 -3.24
CA ALA A 674 -15.99 -46.25 -2.86
C ALA A 674 -17.43 -45.80 -2.53
N CYS A 675 -18.41 -46.65 -2.88
CA CYS A 675 -19.81 -46.42 -2.55
C CYS A 675 -20.03 -46.29 -1.03
N GLY A 676 -20.83 -45.29 -0.62
CA GLY A 676 -21.17 -45.04 0.78
C GLY A 676 -22.00 -46.17 1.40
N SER A 677 -22.03 -46.23 2.74
CA SER A 677 -22.81 -47.24 3.48
C SER A 677 -24.32 -47.15 3.25
N ASP A 678 -24.78 -46.00 2.75
CA ASP A 678 -26.15 -45.63 2.40
C ASP A 678 -26.53 -45.96 0.94
N ASN A 679 -25.67 -46.65 0.18
CA ASN A 679 -25.84 -46.92 -1.26
C ASN A 679 -25.88 -45.64 -2.12
N VAL A 680 -25.22 -44.57 -1.65
CA VAL A 680 -25.10 -43.30 -2.37
C VAL A 680 -23.63 -42.94 -2.52
N CYS A 681 -23.26 -42.40 -3.67
CA CYS A 681 -21.90 -41.95 -3.94
C CYS A 681 -21.57 -40.69 -3.11
N PRO A 682 -20.50 -40.70 -2.31
CA PRO A 682 -20.11 -39.53 -1.53
C PRO A 682 -19.57 -38.41 -2.44
N PRO A 683 -19.68 -37.14 -2.00
CA PRO A 683 -19.01 -36.04 -2.66
C PRO A 683 -17.49 -36.23 -2.60
N SER A 684 -16.79 -35.81 -3.66
CA SER A 684 -15.34 -36.04 -3.77
C SER A 684 -14.60 -34.93 -4.51
N VAL A 685 -13.31 -34.80 -4.24
CA VAL A 685 -12.42 -33.82 -4.88
C VAL A 685 -11.14 -34.50 -5.35
N ALA A 686 -10.63 -34.08 -6.51
CA ALA A 686 -9.37 -34.58 -7.07
C ALA A 686 -8.53 -33.44 -7.66
N TRP A 687 -7.20 -33.62 -7.66
CA TRP A 687 -6.21 -32.62 -8.10
C TRP A 687 -5.32 -33.16 -9.22
N LYS A 688 -4.87 -32.26 -10.10
CA LYS A 688 -3.91 -32.51 -11.17
C LYS A 688 -2.91 -31.37 -11.28
N ASP A 689 -1.62 -31.66 -11.13
CA ASP A 689 -0.52 -30.68 -11.23
C ASP A 689 -0.21 -30.32 -12.69
N PHE A 690 0.38 -29.14 -12.92
CA PHE A 690 0.71 -28.66 -14.26
C PHE A 690 1.68 -29.60 -15.01
N ALA A 691 2.67 -30.17 -14.31
CA ALA A 691 3.62 -31.09 -14.94
C ALA A 691 2.95 -32.35 -15.50
N ASP A 692 1.77 -32.70 -14.99
CA ASP A 692 1.03 -33.89 -15.38
C ASP A 692 -0.04 -33.59 -16.45
N ASN A 693 -0.02 -32.38 -17.05
CA ASN A 693 -0.92 -32.04 -18.17
C ASN A 693 -0.58 -32.73 -19.50
N GLY A 694 0.58 -33.40 -19.58
CA GLY A 694 1.01 -34.17 -20.75
C GLY A 694 0.27 -35.50 -20.95
N PRO A 695 0.56 -36.22 -22.06
CA PRO A 695 -0.03 -37.54 -22.31
C PRO A 695 0.40 -38.55 -21.23
N GLY A 696 -0.58 -39.10 -20.50
CA GLY A 696 -0.37 -40.07 -19.41
C GLY A 696 -0.54 -39.51 -17.99
N GLY A 697 -0.72 -38.19 -17.83
CA GLY A 697 -1.05 -37.60 -16.54
C GLY A 697 -2.56 -37.45 -16.33
N ASP A 698 -3.03 -37.85 -15.15
CA ASP A 698 -4.43 -37.92 -14.76
C ASP A 698 -4.66 -37.10 -13.48
N PHE A 699 -5.93 -36.91 -13.12
CA PHE A 699 -6.26 -36.51 -11.75
C PHE A 699 -5.76 -37.61 -10.80
N GLY A 700 -5.18 -37.19 -9.67
CA GLY A 700 -4.85 -38.13 -8.62
C GLY A 700 -6.08 -38.77 -7.99
N PRO A 701 -5.87 -39.68 -7.02
CA PRO A 701 -6.94 -40.41 -6.37
C PRO A 701 -7.97 -39.43 -5.77
N PRO A 702 -9.27 -39.59 -6.10
CA PRO A 702 -10.32 -38.74 -5.54
C PRO A 702 -10.47 -39.00 -4.04
N VAL A 703 -10.65 -37.93 -3.27
CA VAL A 703 -10.79 -37.99 -1.82
C VAL A 703 -12.25 -37.76 -1.42
N ASP A 704 -12.78 -38.61 -0.54
CA ASP A 704 -14.11 -38.48 0.06
C ASP A 704 -14.14 -37.28 1.02
N ILE A 705 -15.06 -36.34 0.77
CA ILE A 705 -15.23 -35.11 1.54
C ILE A 705 -16.59 -35.05 2.27
N SER A 706 -17.24 -36.20 2.46
CA SER A 706 -18.52 -36.31 3.17
C SER A 706 -18.45 -35.88 4.65
N LYS A 707 -17.27 -35.94 5.27
CA LYS A 707 -17.03 -35.53 6.65
C LYS A 707 -16.07 -34.34 6.70
N PRO A 708 -16.46 -33.18 7.26
CA PRO A 708 -15.56 -32.03 7.33
C PRO A 708 -14.31 -32.38 8.15
N ASN A 709 -13.15 -31.95 7.64
CA ASN A 709 -11.86 -32.10 8.31
C ASN A 709 -11.27 -30.71 8.60
N SER A 710 -11.06 -30.39 9.87
CA SER A 710 -10.44 -29.12 10.29
C SER A 710 -8.99 -28.98 9.84
N GLU A 711 -8.27 -30.09 9.64
CA GLU A 711 -6.89 -30.12 9.15
C GLU A 711 -6.80 -30.09 7.60
N GLY A 712 -7.93 -30.23 6.91
CA GLY A 712 -8.02 -30.25 5.45
C GLY A 712 -7.68 -31.59 4.79
N PHE A 713 -7.98 -31.67 3.50
CA PHE A 713 -7.80 -32.87 2.67
C PHE A 713 -6.58 -32.71 1.77
N ARG A 714 -5.69 -33.69 1.82
CA ARG A 714 -4.49 -33.73 0.98
C ARG A 714 -4.82 -34.39 -0.36
N LEU A 715 -4.76 -33.62 -1.45
CA LEU A 715 -5.01 -34.07 -2.82
C LEU A 715 -3.69 -34.17 -3.59
N THR A 716 -3.26 -35.38 -3.92
CA THR A 716 -2.04 -35.63 -4.70
C THR A 716 -2.31 -35.62 -6.20
N SER A 717 -1.32 -35.30 -7.02
CA SER A 717 -1.37 -35.49 -8.47
C SER A 717 -1.04 -36.94 -8.86
N CYS A 718 -1.27 -37.32 -10.11
CA CYS A 718 -0.90 -38.63 -10.63
C CYS A 718 -0.39 -38.57 -12.07
N SER A 719 0.84 -39.04 -12.27
CA SER A 719 1.34 -39.45 -13.58
C SER A 719 1.48 -40.95 -13.59
N ARG A 720 0.80 -41.64 -14.51
CA ARG A 720 0.82 -43.10 -14.55
C ARG A 720 2.12 -43.62 -15.17
N ASP A 721 2.73 -44.59 -14.51
CA ASP A 721 3.83 -45.37 -15.08
C ASP A 721 3.32 -46.39 -16.11
N ALA A 722 4.24 -47.12 -16.76
CA ALA A 722 3.90 -48.16 -17.73
C ALA A 722 3.06 -49.32 -17.13
N SER A 723 2.94 -49.40 -15.80
CA SER A 723 2.14 -50.39 -15.08
C SER A 723 0.75 -49.84 -14.69
N GLY A 724 0.45 -48.58 -15.02
CA GLY A 724 -0.83 -47.93 -14.72
C GLY A 724 -0.92 -47.34 -13.30
N ASN A 725 0.15 -47.40 -12.50
CA ASN A 725 0.19 -46.87 -11.13
C ASN A 725 0.70 -45.43 -11.11
N CYS A 726 0.26 -44.62 -10.14
CA CYS A 726 0.77 -43.27 -9.96
C CYS A 726 2.24 -43.30 -9.50
N SER A 727 3.10 -42.56 -10.19
CA SER A 727 4.51 -42.42 -9.82
C SER A 727 4.68 -41.80 -8.42
N PRO A 728 5.62 -42.28 -7.58
CA PRO A 728 5.94 -41.66 -6.30
C PRO A 728 6.27 -40.16 -6.41
N GLU A 729 6.96 -39.75 -7.47
CA GLU A 729 7.31 -38.34 -7.71
C GLU A 729 6.07 -37.47 -7.94
N SER A 730 5.04 -38.02 -8.62
CA SER A 730 3.76 -37.30 -8.80
C SER A 730 2.95 -37.20 -7.51
N GLN A 731 3.12 -38.15 -6.59
CA GLN A 731 2.46 -38.14 -5.28
C GLN A 731 3.10 -37.15 -4.28
N GLU A 732 4.36 -36.76 -4.51
CA GLU A 732 4.98 -35.64 -3.78
C GLU A 732 4.41 -34.27 -4.20
N ARG A 733 3.71 -34.19 -5.35
CA ARG A 733 3.00 -32.99 -5.81
C ARG A 733 1.57 -33.02 -5.30
N PHE A 734 1.26 -32.20 -4.31
CA PHE A 734 -0.07 -32.16 -3.70
C PHE A 734 -0.53 -30.76 -3.32
N ILE A 735 -1.84 -30.61 -3.17
CA ILE A 735 -2.46 -29.46 -2.52
C ILE A 735 -3.22 -29.93 -1.28
N THR A 736 -3.36 -29.05 -0.29
CA THR A 736 -4.25 -29.26 0.87
C THR A 736 -5.46 -28.36 0.71
N VAL A 737 -6.67 -28.90 0.83
CA VAL A 737 -7.92 -28.14 0.68
C VAL A 737 -8.80 -28.25 1.93
N LEU A 738 -9.35 -27.13 2.40
CA LEU A 738 -10.50 -27.11 3.29
C LEU A 738 -11.78 -27.16 2.47
N VAL A 739 -12.76 -27.87 3.01
CA VAL A 739 -14.08 -28.00 2.40
C VAL A 739 -15.14 -27.61 3.43
N TYR A 740 -15.91 -26.58 3.09
CA TYR A 740 -17.03 -26.08 3.88
C TYR A 740 -18.27 -26.88 3.52
N GLY A 741 -19.05 -27.31 4.52
CA GLY A 741 -20.06 -28.36 4.42
C GLY A 741 -21.11 -28.25 3.28
N PRO A 742 -22.01 -29.23 3.17
CA PRO A 742 -22.79 -29.52 1.95
C PRO A 742 -23.69 -28.41 1.41
N GLN A 743 -23.97 -27.36 2.21
CA GLN A 743 -24.71 -26.18 1.76
C GLN A 743 -23.94 -25.31 0.76
N ALA A 744 -22.61 -25.45 0.70
CA ALA A 744 -21.74 -24.66 -0.16
C ALA A 744 -21.32 -25.40 -1.45
N TYR A 745 -21.74 -26.65 -1.65
CA TYR A 745 -21.27 -27.49 -2.75
C TYR A 745 -21.90 -27.11 -4.10
N PRO A 746 -21.13 -27.09 -5.20
CA PRO A 746 -21.68 -26.97 -6.53
C PRO A 746 -22.70 -28.07 -6.82
N PRO A 747 -23.85 -27.76 -7.46
CA PRO A 747 -24.91 -28.75 -7.73
C PRO A 747 -24.56 -29.75 -8.84
N LYS A 748 -23.45 -29.53 -9.57
CA LYS A 748 -22.98 -30.38 -10.67
C LYS A 748 -21.47 -30.54 -10.61
N GLN A 749 -20.98 -31.62 -11.22
CA GLN A 749 -19.54 -31.81 -11.41
C GLN A 749 -18.94 -30.58 -12.07
N SER A 750 -17.89 -30.06 -11.45
CA SER A 750 -17.28 -28.78 -11.81
C SER A 750 -15.77 -28.93 -11.89
N PHE A 751 -15.17 -28.19 -12.81
CA PHE A 751 -13.73 -28.18 -13.03
C PHE A 751 -13.24 -26.76 -12.91
N ASP A 752 -12.12 -26.58 -12.22
CA ASP A 752 -11.47 -25.29 -12.13
C ASP A 752 -9.97 -25.40 -12.37
N ARG A 753 -9.37 -24.28 -12.76
CA ARG A 753 -7.94 -24.17 -13.01
C ARG A 753 -7.30 -23.38 -11.89
N ILE A 754 -6.25 -23.93 -11.32
CA ILE A 754 -5.46 -23.29 -10.27
C ILE A 754 -4.12 -22.93 -10.87
N THR A 755 -3.77 -21.65 -10.80
CA THR A 755 -2.45 -21.20 -11.24
C THR A 755 -1.50 -21.35 -10.07
N ILE A 756 -0.50 -22.22 -10.22
CA ILE A 756 0.65 -22.29 -9.32
C ILE A 756 1.73 -21.40 -9.92
N SER A 757 2.29 -20.53 -9.10
CA SER A 757 3.35 -19.59 -9.49
C SER A 757 4.48 -19.67 -8.48
N SER A 758 5.70 -19.38 -8.93
CA SER A 758 6.82 -19.18 -8.02
C SER A 758 6.80 -17.74 -7.51
N ALA A 759 6.80 -17.56 -6.19
CA ALA A 759 6.87 -16.26 -5.51
C ALA A 759 8.20 -16.14 -4.78
N LEU A 760 8.78 -14.95 -4.80
CA LEU A 760 9.90 -14.61 -3.94
C LEU A 760 9.32 -14.09 -2.61
N ARG A 761 9.45 -14.87 -1.55
CA ARG A 761 8.97 -14.52 -0.20
C ARG A 761 10.18 -14.45 0.75
N ASN A 762 10.25 -13.43 1.59
CA ASN A 762 11.25 -13.38 2.65
C ASN A 762 10.75 -14.18 3.85
N CYS A 763 11.56 -15.08 4.40
CA CYS A 763 11.16 -15.96 5.50
C CYS A 763 12.05 -15.76 6.72
N LEU A 764 11.43 -15.71 7.89
CA LEU A 764 12.09 -15.57 9.18
C LEU A 764 11.74 -16.77 10.05
N ARG A 765 12.76 -17.39 10.62
CA ARG A 765 12.60 -18.29 11.76
C ARG A 765 12.87 -17.51 13.03
N PHE A 766 11.98 -17.61 14.01
CA PHE A 766 12.10 -16.90 15.28
C PHE A 766 11.86 -17.82 16.48
N SER A 767 12.45 -17.47 17.62
CA SER A 767 12.17 -18.04 18.93
C SER A 767 12.27 -16.93 19.98
N VAL A 768 11.17 -16.66 20.67
CA VAL A 768 11.09 -15.70 21.76
C VAL A 768 10.92 -16.45 23.08
N LYS A 769 11.90 -16.28 23.98
CA LYS A 769 11.98 -16.97 25.27
C LYS A 769 11.70 -16.01 26.41
N ASN A 770 11.45 -16.57 27.60
CA ASN A 770 11.27 -15.84 28.85
C ASN A 770 9.97 -15.01 28.95
N ILE A 771 8.98 -15.30 28.11
CA ILE A 771 7.66 -14.63 28.15
C ILE A 771 7.02 -14.92 29.50
N THR A 772 6.70 -13.89 30.26
CA THR A 772 6.19 -14.05 31.63
C THR A 772 4.67 -14.18 31.64
N LEU A 773 4.17 -15.10 32.44
CA LEU A 773 2.74 -15.31 32.69
C LEU A 773 2.44 -14.98 34.15
N LEU A 774 1.39 -14.19 34.37
CA LEU A 774 0.87 -13.86 35.70
C LEU A 774 -0.53 -14.45 35.88
N GLU A 775 -0.97 -14.61 37.13
CA GLU A 775 -2.31 -15.12 37.40
C GLU A 775 -3.30 -13.98 37.22
N THR A 776 -4.15 -14.09 36.19
CA THR A 776 -5.23 -13.14 35.89
C THR A 776 -6.51 -13.55 36.60
N LEU A 777 -7.40 -12.58 36.83
CA LEU A 777 -8.72 -12.81 37.38
C LEU A 777 -9.55 -13.70 36.44
N ALA A 778 -10.36 -14.58 37.02
CA ALA A 778 -11.27 -15.42 36.25
C ALA A 778 -12.60 -14.66 36.06
N GLU A 779 -13.19 -14.78 34.88
CA GLU A 779 -14.49 -14.22 34.54
C GLU A 779 -15.52 -15.36 34.54
N PRO A 780 -16.26 -15.57 35.65
CA PRO A 780 -17.09 -16.75 35.84
C PRO A 780 -18.24 -16.82 34.85
N ASP A 781 -18.75 -15.67 34.41
CA ASP A 781 -19.92 -15.55 33.54
C ASP A 781 -19.55 -15.76 32.05
N LEU A 782 -18.27 -15.58 31.67
CA LEU A 782 -17.75 -15.79 30.31
C LEU A 782 -17.08 -17.16 30.09
N ASN A 783 -17.09 -18.05 31.09
CA ASN A 783 -16.29 -19.30 31.10
C ASN A 783 -14.78 -19.08 30.88
N ASP A 784 -14.24 -17.90 31.21
CA ASP A 784 -12.80 -17.64 31.16
C ASP A 784 -12.17 -17.97 32.53
N PRO A 785 -11.24 -18.95 32.62
CA PRO A 785 -10.57 -19.29 33.88
C PRO A 785 -9.53 -18.24 34.33
N GLY A 786 -9.41 -17.13 33.61
CA GLY A 786 -8.37 -16.10 33.71
C GLY A 786 -7.23 -16.47 32.78
N THR A 787 -7.18 -15.89 31.58
CA THR A 787 -6.16 -16.22 30.58
C THR A 787 -5.14 -15.10 30.39
N ASN A 788 -3.92 -15.49 30.04
CA ASN A 788 -2.88 -14.61 29.51
C ASN A 788 -2.94 -14.75 27.98
N THR A 789 -3.11 -13.64 27.29
CA THR A 789 -3.13 -13.58 25.84
C THR A 789 -1.80 -13.08 25.32
N VAL A 790 -1.08 -13.95 24.61
CA VAL A 790 0.18 -13.61 23.96
C VAL A 790 -0.08 -13.35 22.49
N LEU A 791 0.30 -12.16 22.03
CA LEU A 791 0.18 -11.70 20.65
C LEU A 791 1.56 -11.66 19.99
N VAL A 792 1.62 -12.12 18.74
CA VAL A 792 2.81 -12.12 17.90
C VAL A 792 2.48 -11.31 16.65
N TYR A 793 2.96 -10.07 16.62
CA TYR A 793 2.82 -9.15 15.51
C TYR A 793 3.95 -9.34 14.52
N PHE A 794 3.60 -9.50 13.25
CA PHE A 794 4.54 -9.63 12.15
C PHE A 794 4.24 -8.56 11.10
N ALA A 795 5.12 -7.55 11.03
CA ALA A 795 5.02 -6.46 10.09
C ALA A 795 5.86 -6.73 8.83
N GLN A 796 5.29 -6.47 7.66
CA GLN A 796 5.98 -6.59 6.36
C GLN A 796 5.74 -5.36 5.48
N ALA A 797 6.70 -4.98 4.65
CA ALA A 797 6.63 -3.81 3.77
C ALA A 797 7.28 -4.11 2.41
N PRO A 798 6.98 -3.35 1.34
CA PRO A 798 7.64 -3.53 0.04
C PRO A 798 9.17 -3.38 0.09
N GLN A 799 9.91 -4.24 -0.63
CA GLN A 799 11.37 -4.17 -0.75
C GLN A 799 11.80 -2.85 -1.44
N GLY A 800 12.13 -1.84 -0.63
CA GLY A 800 12.49 -0.49 -1.07
C GLY A 800 11.78 0.63 -0.31
N GLN A 801 10.77 0.30 0.50
CA GLN A 801 10.01 1.21 1.34
C GLN A 801 9.88 0.62 2.75
N LYS A 802 11.00 0.40 3.44
CA LYS A 802 10.97 -0.18 4.80
C LYS A 802 10.25 0.74 5.80
N ASP A 803 10.29 2.04 5.54
CA ASP A 803 9.69 3.07 6.38
C ASP A 803 8.22 3.39 6.01
N ALA A 804 7.64 2.67 5.03
CA ALA A 804 6.21 2.79 4.73
C ALA A 804 5.36 2.04 5.76
N TYR A 805 4.07 2.36 5.81
CA TYR A 805 3.07 1.67 6.63
C TYR A 805 3.13 0.16 6.45
N GLY A 806 3.35 -0.54 7.57
CA GLY A 806 3.47 -1.98 7.60
C GLY A 806 2.16 -2.70 7.26
N ILE A 807 2.29 -3.87 6.67
CA ILE A 807 1.21 -4.85 6.58
C ILE A 807 1.37 -5.78 7.78
N PHE A 808 0.43 -5.76 8.69
CA PHE A 808 0.51 -6.56 9.91
C PHE A 808 -0.24 -7.87 9.77
N ARG A 809 0.41 -8.95 10.19
CA ARG A 809 -0.22 -10.25 10.45
C ARG A 809 -0.01 -10.60 11.91
N VAL A 810 -1.05 -11.09 12.56
CA VAL A 810 -1.02 -11.40 13.98
C VAL A 810 -1.36 -12.86 14.20
N ALA A 811 -0.60 -13.50 15.08
CA ALA A 811 -0.93 -14.78 15.66
C ALA A 811 -1.13 -14.60 17.16
N SER A 812 -2.08 -15.33 17.74
CA SER A 812 -2.39 -15.22 19.16
C SER A 812 -2.47 -16.59 19.83
N THR A 813 -2.19 -16.62 21.12
CA THR A 813 -2.41 -17.80 21.94
C THR A 813 -2.86 -17.41 23.34
N ARG A 814 -3.73 -18.22 23.95
CA ARG A 814 -4.27 -18.00 25.29
C ARG A 814 -3.83 -19.11 26.22
N LEU A 815 -3.32 -18.73 27.39
CA LEU A 815 -2.84 -19.67 28.40
C LEU A 815 -3.38 -19.30 29.78
N ASN A 816 -3.88 -20.27 30.52
CA ASN A 816 -4.24 -20.08 31.92
C ASN A 816 -3.04 -20.40 32.81
N TYR A 817 -2.62 -19.45 33.65
CA TYR A 817 -1.61 -19.66 34.68
C TYR A 817 -2.25 -19.47 36.06
N LYS A 818 -2.04 -20.43 36.96
CA LYS A 818 -2.49 -20.37 38.36
C LYS A 818 -1.31 -20.50 39.29
N LYS A 819 -1.15 -19.52 40.18
CA LYS A 819 -0.09 -19.48 41.19
C LYS A 819 -0.54 -20.29 42.40
N GLY A 820 0.22 -21.31 42.77
CA GLY A 820 -0.12 -22.15 43.93
C GLY A 820 0.73 -23.41 43.98
N PRO A 821 0.62 -24.26 45.02
CA PRO A 821 1.25 -25.57 45.04
C PRO A 821 0.28 -26.67 44.57
N PRO A 822 0.51 -27.35 43.43
CA PRO A 822 1.56 -27.10 42.44
C PRO A 822 1.21 -25.94 41.51
N GLU A 823 2.22 -25.25 40.99
CA GLU A 823 1.99 -24.21 39.99
C GLU A 823 1.57 -24.89 38.70
N THR A 824 0.50 -24.40 38.09
CA THR A 824 -0.07 -25.02 36.89
C THR A 824 -0.21 -24.03 35.77
N ARG A 825 0.09 -24.50 34.56
CA ARG A 825 -0.21 -23.83 33.30
C ARG A 825 -1.05 -24.76 32.42
N THR A 826 -2.09 -24.21 31.83
CA THR A 826 -2.98 -24.91 30.88
C THR A 826 -3.02 -24.13 29.56
N PRO A 827 -2.63 -24.73 28.43
CA PRO A 827 -2.09 -26.09 28.27
C PRO A 827 -0.70 -26.26 28.92
N ARG A 828 -0.38 -27.49 29.37
CA ARG A 828 0.91 -27.80 30.01
C ARG A 828 2.03 -28.02 28.97
N ILE A 829 2.33 -26.97 28.20
CA ILE A 829 3.36 -26.95 27.16
C ILE A 829 4.42 -25.91 27.51
N ALA A 830 5.68 -26.22 27.23
CA ALA A 830 6.81 -25.30 27.49
C ALA A 830 6.98 -24.27 26.36
N GLU A 831 6.62 -24.69 25.15
CA GLU A 831 6.85 -23.99 23.91
C GLU A 831 5.61 -24.09 23.03
N ILE A 832 5.20 -22.97 22.45
CA ILE A 832 4.16 -22.89 21.42
C ILE A 832 4.86 -22.63 20.10
N VAL A 833 4.54 -23.46 19.10
CA VAL A 833 5.11 -23.33 17.76
C VAL A 833 4.05 -22.81 16.82
N PHE A 834 4.27 -21.61 16.27
CA PHE A 834 3.46 -21.03 15.22
C PHE A 834 3.99 -21.41 13.83
N THR A 835 3.07 -21.62 12.93
CA THR A 835 3.29 -21.82 11.49
C THR A 835 2.84 -20.59 10.73
N ASP A 836 3.28 -20.45 9.47
CA ASP A 836 2.86 -19.33 8.60
C ASP A 836 1.33 -19.21 8.49
N ASP A 837 0.58 -20.31 8.62
CA ASP A 837 -0.89 -20.32 8.53
C ASP A 837 -1.61 -19.75 9.76
N ASP A 838 -0.92 -19.70 10.91
CA ASP A 838 -1.47 -19.17 12.16
C ASP A 838 -1.54 -17.64 12.15
N PHE A 839 -0.67 -17.00 11.37
CA PHE A 839 -0.66 -15.56 11.19
C PHE A 839 -1.78 -15.11 10.25
N LYS A 840 -2.78 -14.43 10.80
CA LYS A 840 -3.88 -13.83 10.04
C LYS A 840 -3.61 -12.35 9.83
N LEU A 841 -4.00 -11.81 8.68
CA LEU A 841 -4.23 -10.36 8.61
C LEU A 841 -5.34 -10.06 9.61
N PHE A 842 -5.17 -9.04 10.44
CA PHE A 842 -6.35 -8.47 11.07
C PHE A 842 -7.27 -7.98 9.94
N GLN A 843 -8.51 -8.44 9.98
CA GLN A 843 -9.44 -8.35 8.85
C GLN A 843 -10.65 -7.53 9.19
#